data_AF-A0A1Q6HBX4-F1
#
_entry.id   AF-A0A1Q6HBX4-F1
#
_cell.length_a   1.000
_cell.length_b   1.000
_cell.length_c   1.000
_cell.angle_alpha   90.00
_cell.angle_beta   90.00
_cell.angle_gamma   90.00
#
_symmetry.space_group_name_H-M   'P 1'
#
loop_
_entity.id
_entity.type
_entity.pdbx_description
1 polymer ?
#
loop_
_entity_poly.entity_id
_entity_poly.type
_entity_poly.pdbx_seq_one_letter_code
_entity_poly.pdbx_strand_id
1 'polypeptide(L)'
;MKKISIIGALSLSLVAGLTTTSCEDMLTLETGDKIYTSANDTLYSYWGIMKAVQGIAERSVILGECRGDLVTSTKYTSDSINNIANFNNPQDGDCRYLEIRDYYTIINNCNCYIANADTNQIKNNVKYMLPEYAQVQAIRAWTYLQLVQNYGEVPFISEPITSLDVIKNFDYEGNLVNKDNLLDRILELGLTRYITTAYPIYDKYQTGAVDITAKMLYFPVRLILADLYLMRGRDKNDYRQAAQYYYDYLRNTSSTVPLSYCTAMQSSMSSTGYVYSSYSWGTFASEYTNSALNDVITTIPSAANRQFGTMLTGVSDIFGFETTSSQSTNVTEGEDGDEVSTSGSISTTINPEVQELAPSLAYKGLNEVQNYVFYNSDDKRTDYDCGDARMNSSILEYNYEDEGYSFCTKANSNMSGSFYYTIPVYRKTVVWLRLAEAINRAGFPQCAFAILKDGLNSNNWPELVTKKVLVNRVDENGDYVYDEETGEILKDTVYQRAMEYAANGACYYIDSVEYKSFFLNFTDDVWESNYGIHARGCGIGNPTIENFYKTNITGYSDSTVYTYDSLLIKQGVDPKIASEDEIINAVENLIVDELALEAAFEGYRFPDLVRFANHKNASNINGTEWLADKIARRNMKVDADGVVTGERDENLYTKLLDQKNWYLNKPEWTD
;
A
#
# COMPACT_ATOMS: atom_id res chain seq x y z
N MET A 1 -21.83 -6.24 -57.65
CA MET A 1 -21.42 -5.58 -56.40
C MET A 1 -22.58 -4.73 -55.91
N LYS A 2 -23.46 -5.28 -55.06
CA LYS A 2 -24.61 -4.56 -54.53
C LYS A 2 -24.12 -3.65 -53.40
N LYS A 3 -24.40 -2.35 -53.52
CA LYS A 3 -24.17 -1.36 -52.46
C LYS A 3 -25.07 -1.71 -51.28
N ILE A 4 -24.47 -2.19 -50.19
CA ILE A 4 -25.16 -2.34 -48.91
C ILE A 4 -25.15 -0.96 -48.24
N SER A 5 -26.35 -0.47 -47.93
CA SER A 5 -26.59 0.84 -47.32
C SER A 5 -26.07 0.85 -45.89
N ILE A 6 -25.25 1.85 -45.54
CA ILE A 6 -24.70 2.09 -44.19
C ILE A 6 -25.82 2.18 -43.12
N ILE A 7 -27.05 2.52 -43.52
CA ILE A 7 -28.21 2.60 -42.64
C ILE A 7 -28.74 1.19 -42.25
N GLY A 8 -28.51 0.16 -43.08
CA GLY A 8 -28.91 -1.22 -42.79
C GLY A 8 -27.99 -1.93 -41.77
N ALA A 9 -26.72 -1.51 -41.68
CA ALA A 9 -25.79 -2.00 -40.67
C ALA A 9 -26.06 -1.38 -39.28
N LEU A 10 -26.56 -0.15 -39.24
CA LEU A 10 -26.96 0.57 -38.01
C LEU A 10 -28.31 0.13 -37.44
N SER A 11 -29.17 -0.50 -38.23
CA SER A 11 -30.47 -1.01 -37.77
C SER A 11 -30.44 -2.49 -37.39
N LEU A 12 -29.50 -3.29 -37.92
CA LEU A 12 -29.26 -4.67 -37.45
C LEU A 12 -28.56 -4.70 -36.08
N SER A 13 -27.74 -3.69 -35.76
CA SER A 13 -27.09 -3.53 -34.45
C SER A 13 -28.06 -3.19 -33.31
N LEU A 14 -29.28 -2.74 -33.60
CA LEU A 14 -30.32 -2.48 -32.59
C LEU A 14 -31.18 -3.69 -32.24
N VAL A 15 -31.19 -4.76 -33.05
CA VAL A 15 -32.13 -5.89 -32.89
C VAL A 15 -31.44 -7.19 -32.43
N ALA A 16 -30.12 -7.31 -32.58
CA ALA A 16 -29.34 -8.45 -32.10
C ALA A 16 -28.71 -8.26 -30.70
N GLY A 17 -29.29 -7.39 -29.86
CA GLY A 17 -28.77 -7.06 -28.52
C GLY A 17 -29.20 -8.00 -27.39
N LEU A 18 -29.47 -9.29 -27.64
CA LEU A 18 -30.10 -10.16 -26.65
C LEU A 18 -29.22 -11.26 -26.01
N THR A 19 -27.90 -11.29 -26.21
CA THR A 19 -27.05 -12.32 -25.54
C THR A 19 -25.70 -11.87 -25.01
N THR A 20 -25.39 -10.57 -24.93
CA THR A 20 -24.20 -10.10 -24.20
C THR A 20 -24.62 -9.45 -22.88
N THR A 21 -24.32 -10.12 -21.75
CA THR A 21 -24.46 -9.54 -20.42
C THR A 21 -23.40 -8.45 -20.23
N SER A 22 -23.72 -7.19 -20.56
CA SER A 22 -22.86 -6.06 -20.19
C SER A 22 -23.02 -5.75 -18.69
N CYS A 23 -21.91 -5.44 -18.00
CA CYS A 23 -21.90 -5.20 -16.55
C CYS A 23 -22.50 -3.84 -16.15
N GLU A 24 -22.83 -2.96 -17.10
CA GLU A 24 -23.66 -1.77 -16.81
C GLU A 24 -25.00 -2.20 -16.21
N ASP A 25 -25.64 -3.25 -16.75
CA ASP A 25 -26.89 -3.79 -16.22
C ASP A 25 -26.73 -4.52 -14.86
N MET A 26 -25.51 -4.93 -14.51
CA MET A 26 -25.19 -5.51 -13.19
C MET A 26 -24.88 -4.46 -12.12
N LEU A 27 -24.47 -3.27 -12.54
CA LEU A 27 -24.03 -2.16 -11.68
C LEU A 27 -25.05 -1.01 -11.64
N THR A 28 -26.08 -1.01 -12.48
CA THR A 28 -27.13 0.01 -12.49
C THR A 28 -28.24 -0.34 -11.49
N LEU A 29 -28.20 0.35 -10.35
CA LEU A 29 -29.39 0.57 -9.54
C LEU A 29 -29.90 1.98 -9.87
N GLU A 30 -31.07 2.06 -10.51
CA GLU A 30 -31.87 3.28 -10.46
C GLU A 30 -32.35 3.42 -9.01
N THR A 31 -31.81 4.39 -8.28
CA THR A 31 -32.25 4.74 -6.93
C THR A 31 -33.64 5.37 -7.02
N GLY A 32 -34.66 4.52 -6.95
CA GLY A 32 -36.06 4.89 -6.82
C GLY A 32 -36.83 3.74 -6.22
N ASP A 33 -37.17 3.85 -4.94
CA ASP A 33 -38.18 3.06 -4.20
C ASP A 33 -38.37 1.61 -4.65
N LYS A 34 -37.48 0.69 -4.26
CA LYS A 34 -37.79 -0.75 -4.33
C LYS A 34 -37.50 -1.48 -3.03
N ILE A 35 -38.57 -2.09 -2.52
CA ILE A 35 -38.61 -2.97 -1.36
C ILE A 35 -37.92 -4.29 -1.73
N TYR A 36 -36.79 -4.54 -1.07
CA TYR A 36 -35.93 -5.72 -1.21
C TYR A 36 -36.69 -7.01 -0.90
N THR A 37 -36.97 -7.85 -1.90
CA THR A 37 -37.73 -9.10 -1.68
C THR A 37 -37.16 -10.35 -2.35
N SER A 38 -36.12 -10.26 -3.19
CA SER A 38 -35.50 -11.44 -3.79
C SER A 38 -33.97 -11.50 -3.67
N ALA A 39 -33.42 -12.71 -3.67
CA ALA A 39 -31.97 -12.99 -3.64
C ALA A 39 -31.20 -12.40 -4.84
N ASN A 40 -31.90 -12.14 -5.95
CA ASN A 40 -31.32 -11.47 -7.12
C ASN A 40 -31.13 -9.97 -6.84
N ASP A 41 -32.11 -9.30 -6.21
CA ASP A 41 -32.04 -7.87 -5.88
C ASP A 41 -30.86 -7.56 -4.94
N THR A 42 -30.49 -8.50 -4.06
CA THR A 42 -29.33 -8.36 -3.18
C THR A 42 -27.98 -8.49 -3.89
N LEU A 43 -27.87 -9.29 -4.96
CA LEU A 43 -26.63 -9.35 -5.74
C LEU A 43 -26.37 -8.03 -6.48
N TYR A 44 -27.41 -7.48 -7.13
CA TYR A 44 -27.35 -6.15 -7.75
C TYR A 44 -27.06 -5.04 -6.72
N SER A 45 -27.49 -5.22 -5.47
CA SER A 45 -27.19 -4.29 -4.37
C SER A 45 -25.71 -4.27 -3.97
N TYR A 46 -25.05 -5.44 -3.89
CA TYR A 46 -23.61 -5.50 -3.62
C TYR A 46 -22.80 -4.83 -4.73
N TRP A 47 -23.14 -5.11 -5.99
CA TRP A 47 -22.48 -4.50 -7.13
C TRP A 47 -22.76 -2.99 -7.23
N GLY A 48 -23.95 -2.54 -6.83
CA GLY A 48 -24.24 -1.11 -6.66
C GLY A 48 -23.35 -0.42 -5.62
N ILE A 49 -23.02 -1.11 -4.51
CA ILE A 49 -22.02 -0.62 -3.53
C ILE A 49 -20.64 -0.54 -4.19
N MET A 50 -20.22 -1.57 -4.93
CA MET A 50 -18.92 -1.56 -5.62
C MET A 50 -18.83 -0.44 -6.67
N LYS A 51 -19.92 -0.13 -7.39
CA LYS A 51 -19.98 1.03 -8.29
C LYS A 51 -19.80 2.35 -7.53
N ALA A 52 -20.41 2.49 -6.36
CA ALA A 52 -20.20 3.67 -5.52
C ALA A 52 -18.74 3.77 -5.04
N VAL A 53 -18.10 2.63 -4.71
CA VAL A 53 -16.67 2.56 -4.37
C VAL A 53 -15.77 3.00 -5.54
N GLN A 54 -16.11 2.70 -6.80
CA GLN A 54 -15.38 3.23 -7.96
C GLN A 54 -15.34 4.76 -7.98
N GLY A 55 -16.39 5.43 -7.49
CA GLY A 55 -16.47 6.90 -7.45
C GLY A 55 -15.42 7.57 -6.57
N ILE A 56 -14.86 6.85 -5.58
CA ILE A 56 -13.83 7.38 -4.68
C ILE A 56 -12.44 6.77 -4.92
N ALA A 57 -12.28 5.89 -5.90
CA ALA A 57 -11.05 5.13 -6.12
C ALA A 57 -9.87 6.00 -6.57
N GLU A 58 -10.09 6.90 -7.53
CA GLU A 58 -9.03 7.84 -7.97
C GLU A 58 -8.69 8.83 -6.86
N ARG A 59 -9.70 9.20 -6.07
CA ARG A 59 -9.57 10.15 -4.97
C ARG A 59 -8.60 9.64 -3.91
N SER A 60 -8.63 8.35 -3.57
CA SER A 60 -7.66 7.79 -2.61
C SER A 60 -6.22 7.90 -3.11
N VAL A 61 -5.98 7.72 -4.42
CA VAL A 61 -4.65 7.89 -5.00
C VAL A 61 -4.22 9.36 -4.99
N ILE A 62 -5.07 10.23 -5.53
CA ILE A 62 -4.71 11.63 -5.75
C ILE A 62 -4.56 12.36 -4.43
N LEU A 63 -5.47 12.19 -3.47
CA LEU A 63 -5.32 12.81 -2.15
C LEU A 63 -4.13 12.23 -1.37
N GLY A 64 -3.85 10.94 -1.57
CA GLY A 64 -2.73 10.25 -0.94
C GLY A 64 -1.36 10.72 -1.43
N GLU A 65 -1.23 11.06 -2.70
CA GLU A 65 0.05 11.47 -3.29
C GLU A 65 0.22 12.99 -3.32
N CYS A 66 -0.80 13.73 -3.78
CA CYS A 66 -0.73 15.19 -3.97
C CYS A 66 -0.37 15.95 -2.69
N ARG A 67 -0.81 15.44 -1.53
CA ARG A 67 -0.55 16.01 -0.21
C ARG A 67 0.73 15.47 0.43
N GLY A 68 1.38 14.48 -0.17
CA GLY A 68 2.62 13.87 0.29
C GLY A 68 3.87 14.64 -0.15
N ASP A 69 5.03 14.03 0.14
CA ASP A 69 6.38 14.53 -0.20
C ASP A 69 6.94 13.94 -1.50
N LEU A 70 6.29 12.94 -2.11
CA LEU A 70 6.85 12.21 -3.27
C LEU A 70 6.55 12.83 -4.62
N VAL A 71 5.59 13.76 -4.69
CA VAL A 71 5.22 14.49 -5.90
C VAL A 71 5.34 15.99 -5.69
N THR A 72 5.47 16.74 -6.78
CA THR A 72 5.43 18.20 -6.79
C THR A 72 4.57 18.70 -7.95
N SER A 73 3.97 19.88 -7.78
CA SER A 73 3.15 20.54 -8.78
C SER A 73 4.00 21.06 -9.94
N THR A 74 3.51 20.92 -11.17
CA THR A 74 4.16 21.47 -12.36
C THR A 74 3.59 22.84 -12.74
N LYS A 75 4.12 23.45 -13.81
CA LYS A 75 3.58 24.68 -14.41
C LYS A 75 2.18 24.53 -15.03
N TYR A 76 1.70 23.30 -15.23
CA TYR A 76 0.40 22.98 -15.82
C TYR A 76 -0.66 22.54 -14.79
N THR A 77 -0.30 22.56 -13.50
CA THR A 77 -1.21 22.19 -12.41
C THR A 77 -2.45 23.08 -12.40
N SER A 78 -3.63 22.47 -12.32
CA SER A 78 -4.88 23.20 -12.13
C SER A 78 -4.94 23.87 -10.75
N ASP A 79 -5.71 24.95 -10.62
CA ASP A 79 -5.92 25.62 -9.32
C ASP A 79 -6.47 24.65 -8.26
N SER A 80 -7.30 23.69 -8.68
CA SER A 80 -7.87 22.66 -7.79
C SER A 80 -6.80 21.76 -7.19
N ILE A 81 -5.93 21.16 -8.03
CA ILE A 81 -4.84 20.31 -7.56
C ILE A 81 -3.80 21.13 -6.79
N ASN A 82 -3.49 22.34 -7.26
CA ASN A 82 -2.55 23.24 -6.60
C ASN A 82 -3.02 23.61 -5.17
N ASN A 83 -4.32 23.84 -4.98
CA ASN A 83 -4.89 24.11 -3.65
C ASN A 83 -4.82 22.91 -2.71
N ILE A 84 -5.02 21.69 -3.23
CA ILE A 84 -4.85 20.45 -2.47
C ILE A 84 -3.38 20.24 -2.09
N ALA A 85 -2.47 20.37 -3.07
CA ALA A 85 -1.03 20.16 -2.91
C ALA A 85 -0.37 21.13 -1.93
N ASN A 86 -0.89 22.37 -1.83
CA ASN A 86 -0.34 23.44 -1.00
C ASN A 86 -1.16 23.73 0.25
N PHE A 87 -2.09 22.83 0.60
CA PHE A 87 -2.89 22.92 1.83
C PHE A 87 -3.58 24.28 1.97
N ASN A 88 -4.17 24.76 0.87
CA ASN A 88 -4.98 25.98 0.85
C ASN A 88 -6.44 25.71 1.29
N ASN A 89 -6.74 24.47 1.71
CA ASN A 89 -8.02 24.01 2.26
C ASN A 89 -9.24 24.46 1.42
N PRO A 90 -9.34 23.98 0.17
CA PRO A 90 -10.57 24.16 -0.62
C PRO A 90 -11.81 23.61 0.11
N GLN A 91 -12.98 24.15 -0.21
CA GLN A 91 -14.26 23.70 0.33
C GLN A 91 -14.68 22.36 -0.29
N ASP A 92 -15.54 21.62 0.42
CA ASP A 92 -16.18 20.43 -0.14
C ASP A 92 -17.05 20.83 -1.36
N GLY A 93 -16.94 20.06 -2.44
CA GLY A 93 -17.59 20.34 -3.73
C GLY A 93 -16.77 21.22 -4.69
N ASP A 94 -15.65 21.82 -4.26
CA ASP A 94 -14.84 22.70 -5.11
C ASP A 94 -14.24 21.97 -6.34
N CYS A 95 -13.95 20.67 -6.21
CA CYS A 95 -13.48 19.84 -7.31
C CYS A 95 -13.92 18.38 -7.15
N ARG A 96 -13.80 17.58 -8.21
CA ARG A 96 -14.23 16.16 -8.21
C ARG A 96 -13.55 15.27 -7.17
N TYR A 97 -12.41 15.71 -6.63
CA TYR A 97 -11.65 14.99 -5.60
C TYR A 97 -12.07 15.36 -4.17
N LEU A 98 -12.97 16.33 -4.01
CA LEU A 98 -13.43 16.84 -2.72
C LEU A 98 -14.95 16.74 -2.68
N GLU A 99 -15.47 15.57 -2.33
CA GLU A 99 -16.91 15.36 -2.23
C GLU A 99 -17.19 14.32 -1.15
N ILE A 100 -17.40 14.80 0.08
CA ILE A 100 -17.61 13.92 1.24
C ILE A 100 -18.88 13.07 1.08
N ARG A 101 -19.87 13.58 0.32
CA ARG A 101 -21.14 12.90 0.02
C ARG A 101 -20.95 11.53 -0.64
N ASP A 102 -19.92 11.35 -1.46
CA ASP A 102 -19.69 10.06 -2.15
C ASP A 102 -19.37 8.94 -1.14
N TYR A 103 -18.61 9.27 -0.09
CA TYR A 103 -18.32 8.33 0.99
C TYR A 103 -19.58 7.96 1.78
N TYR A 104 -20.42 8.94 2.11
CA TYR A 104 -21.69 8.68 2.80
C TYR A 104 -22.71 7.94 1.93
N THR A 105 -22.63 8.09 0.61
CA THR A 105 -23.44 7.29 -0.33
C THR A 105 -23.06 5.81 -0.23
N ILE A 106 -21.77 5.49 -0.18
CA ILE A 106 -21.30 4.11 0.04
C ILE A 106 -21.78 3.58 1.39
N ILE A 107 -21.61 4.36 2.46
CA ILE A 107 -22.04 3.98 3.82
C ILE A 107 -23.55 3.72 3.86
N ASN A 108 -24.36 4.62 3.29
CA ASN A 108 -25.81 4.45 3.30
C ASN A 108 -26.24 3.21 2.51
N ASN A 109 -25.63 2.97 1.34
CA ASN A 109 -25.89 1.76 0.56
C ASN A 109 -25.53 0.50 1.35
N CYS A 110 -24.42 0.52 2.10
CA CYS A 110 -24.05 -0.57 3.00
C CYS A 110 -25.08 -0.75 4.12
N ASN A 111 -25.51 0.34 4.77
CA ASN A 111 -26.50 0.30 5.85
C ASN A 111 -27.84 -0.27 5.35
N CYS A 112 -28.32 0.21 4.20
CA CYS A 112 -29.52 -0.32 3.54
C CYS A 112 -29.40 -1.81 3.25
N TYR A 113 -28.26 -2.28 2.73
CA TYR A 113 -28.04 -3.71 2.50
C TYR A 113 -28.08 -4.50 3.81
N ILE A 114 -27.35 -4.05 4.83
CA ILE A 114 -27.23 -4.70 6.13
C ILE A 114 -28.59 -4.84 6.82
N ALA A 115 -29.43 -3.80 6.76
CA ALA A 115 -30.75 -3.80 7.38
C ALA A 115 -31.74 -4.78 6.72
N ASN A 116 -31.55 -5.09 5.44
CA ASN A 116 -32.48 -5.92 4.66
C ASN A 116 -31.96 -7.35 4.39
N ALA A 117 -30.67 -7.60 4.57
CA ALA A 117 -30.06 -8.90 4.28
C ALA A 117 -30.39 -9.97 5.35
N ASP A 118 -31.07 -11.05 4.96
CA ASP A 118 -31.33 -12.19 5.82
C ASP A 118 -30.20 -13.23 5.77
N THR A 119 -29.28 -13.16 6.73
CA THR A 119 -28.12 -14.07 6.86
C THR A 119 -28.48 -15.50 7.30
N ASN A 120 -29.75 -15.78 7.58
CA ASN A 120 -30.22 -17.13 7.91
C ASN A 120 -30.78 -17.88 6.69
N GLN A 121 -30.85 -17.25 5.52
CA GLN A 121 -31.28 -17.95 4.30
C GLN A 121 -30.25 -19.00 3.89
N ILE A 122 -30.74 -20.23 3.70
CA ILE A 122 -29.92 -21.39 3.33
C ILE A 122 -30.32 -21.84 1.94
N LYS A 123 -29.34 -21.97 1.04
CA LYS A 123 -29.49 -22.60 -0.28
C LYS A 123 -28.41 -23.69 -0.39
N ASN A 124 -28.81 -24.90 -0.75
CA ASN A 124 -27.90 -26.06 -0.82
C ASN A 124 -27.07 -26.27 0.46
N ASN A 125 -27.69 -26.10 1.64
CA ASN A 125 -27.03 -26.23 2.95
C ASN A 125 -25.91 -25.20 3.23
N VAL A 126 -25.86 -24.11 2.47
CA VAL A 126 -24.92 -22.99 2.65
C VAL A 126 -25.71 -21.71 2.93
N LYS A 127 -25.27 -20.93 3.93
CA LYS A 127 -25.74 -19.57 4.18
C LYS A 127 -25.19 -18.65 3.10
N TYR A 128 -25.85 -18.61 1.96
CA TYR A 128 -25.29 -17.98 0.75
C TYR A 128 -25.20 -16.46 0.83
N MET A 129 -25.91 -15.80 1.75
CA MET A 129 -25.87 -14.33 1.94
C MET A 129 -24.80 -13.88 2.94
N LEU A 130 -24.29 -14.79 3.76
CA LEU A 130 -23.34 -14.47 4.82
C LEU A 130 -22.00 -13.93 4.29
N PRO A 131 -21.41 -14.49 3.21
CA PRO A 131 -20.20 -13.94 2.58
C PRO A 131 -20.36 -12.49 2.11
N GLU A 132 -21.45 -12.17 1.40
CA GLU A 132 -21.72 -10.82 0.90
C GLU A 132 -21.97 -9.85 2.04
N TYR A 133 -22.75 -10.26 3.05
CA TYR A 133 -22.96 -9.47 4.26
C TYR A 133 -21.63 -9.11 4.95
N ALA A 134 -20.71 -10.08 5.07
CA ALA A 134 -19.38 -9.83 5.64
C ALA A 134 -18.57 -8.82 4.80
N GLN A 135 -18.66 -8.88 3.47
CA GLN A 135 -18.01 -7.92 2.58
C GLN A 135 -18.60 -6.52 2.69
N VAL A 136 -19.92 -6.39 2.78
CA VAL A 136 -20.57 -5.08 2.97
C VAL A 136 -20.16 -4.44 4.30
N GLN A 137 -20.07 -5.22 5.37
CA GLN A 137 -19.54 -4.75 6.66
C GLN A 137 -18.08 -4.27 6.55
N ALA A 138 -17.25 -5.01 5.80
CA ALA A 138 -15.86 -4.66 5.56
C ALA A 138 -15.72 -3.37 4.73
N ILE A 139 -16.49 -3.23 3.64
CA ILE A 139 -16.51 -2.02 2.80
C ILE A 139 -16.92 -0.81 3.63
N ARG A 140 -17.99 -0.91 4.44
CA ARG A 140 -18.42 0.18 5.33
C ARG A 140 -17.31 0.62 6.29
N ALA A 141 -16.63 -0.34 6.93
CA ALA A 141 -15.53 -0.04 7.83
C ALA A 141 -14.33 0.61 7.11
N TRP A 142 -13.99 0.13 5.91
CA TRP A 142 -12.95 0.72 5.08
C TRP A 142 -13.31 2.15 4.63
N THR A 143 -14.56 2.40 4.23
CA THR A 143 -15.02 3.74 3.85
C THR A 143 -14.91 4.72 5.02
N TYR A 144 -15.25 4.30 6.25
CA TYR A 144 -15.03 5.12 7.44
C TYR A 144 -13.56 5.37 7.74
N LEU A 145 -12.69 4.38 7.56
CA LEU A 145 -11.24 4.54 7.66
C LEU A 145 -10.75 5.63 6.68
N GLN A 146 -11.18 5.58 5.41
CA GLN A 146 -10.82 6.59 4.40
C GLN A 146 -11.34 7.99 4.77
N LEU A 147 -12.57 8.10 5.30
CA LEU A 147 -13.14 9.36 5.75
C LEU A 147 -12.33 9.98 6.89
N VAL A 148 -12.02 9.21 7.93
CA VAL A 148 -11.25 9.69 9.08
C VAL A 148 -9.82 10.07 8.68
N GLN A 149 -9.20 9.32 7.75
CA GLN A 149 -7.87 9.67 7.24
C GLN A 149 -7.87 11.02 6.50
N ASN A 150 -8.91 11.31 5.72
CA ASN A 150 -8.97 12.53 4.90
C ASN A 150 -9.51 13.75 5.65
N TYR A 151 -10.53 13.57 6.50
CA TYR A 151 -11.29 14.65 7.14
C TYR A 151 -11.09 14.71 8.67
N GLY A 152 -10.36 13.76 9.27
CA GLY A 152 -9.98 13.74 10.69
C GLY A 152 -11.10 13.28 11.63
N GLU A 153 -12.24 13.96 11.59
CA GLU A 153 -13.40 13.65 12.44
C GLU A 153 -14.70 13.82 11.64
N VAL A 154 -15.58 12.83 11.69
CA VAL A 154 -16.78 12.78 10.84
C VAL A 154 -17.98 12.16 11.57
N PRO A 155 -19.21 12.50 11.20
CA PRO A 155 -20.42 11.81 11.69
C PRO A 155 -20.44 10.29 11.45
N PHE A 156 -20.86 9.52 12.45
CA PHE A 156 -20.95 8.06 12.41
C PHE A 156 -22.39 7.58 12.28
N ILE A 157 -22.73 7.09 11.10
CA ILE A 157 -24.06 6.68 10.68
C ILE A 157 -24.04 5.18 10.42
N SER A 158 -24.58 4.42 11.36
CA SER A 158 -24.62 2.95 11.33
C SER A 158 -25.96 2.39 10.82
N GLU A 159 -26.99 3.22 10.77
CA GLU A 159 -28.35 2.86 10.34
C GLU A 159 -28.70 3.47 8.96
N PRO A 160 -29.65 2.89 8.22
CA PRO A 160 -30.06 3.41 6.92
C PRO A 160 -30.70 4.80 7.01
N ILE A 161 -30.27 5.70 6.13
CA ILE A 161 -30.93 6.98 5.87
C ILE A 161 -31.97 6.75 4.76
N THR A 162 -33.25 6.65 5.16
CA THR A 162 -34.37 6.41 4.24
C THR A 162 -35.19 7.66 3.92
N SER A 163 -34.98 8.77 4.64
CA SER A 163 -35.68 10.03 4.41
C SER A 163 -34.88 11.22 4.95
N LEU A 164 -35.27 12.42 4.53
CA LEU A 164 -34.70 13.68 5.03
C LEU A 164 -34.93 13.89 6.54
N ASP A 165 -35.99 13.31 7.11
CA ASP A 165 -36.27 13.43 8.54
C ASP A 165 -35.22 12.71 9.41
N VAL A 166 -34.62 11.63 8.89
CA VAL A 166 -33.51 10.94 9.59
C VAL A 166 -32.30 11.85 9.69
N ILE A 167 -31.99 12.59 8.61
CA ILE A 167 -30.88 13.55 8.54
C ILE A 167 -31.12 14.69 9.52
N LYS A 168 -32.29 15.34 9.46
CA LYS A 168 -32.62 16.51 10.32
C LYS A 168 -32.60 16.21 11.81
N ASN A 169 -32.96 14.99 12.20
CA ASN A 169 -33.00 14.58 13.60
C ASN A 169 -31.74 13.81 14.03
N PHE A 170 -30.73 13.70 13.16
CA PHE A 170 -29.48 13.03 13.48
C PHE A 170 -28.65 13.90 14.43
N ASP A 171 -28.23 13.33 15.55
CA ASP A 171 -27.31 14.00 16.47
C ASP A 171 -25.88 13.93 15.91
N TYR A 172 -25.54 14.91 15.08
CA TYR A 172 -24.24 15.02 14.42
C TYR A 172 -23.10 15.20 15.42
N GLU A 173 -23.28 16.03 16.45
CA GLU A 173 -22.24 16.34 17.44
C GLU A 173 -22.00 15.17 18.41
N GLY A 174 -23.07 14.49 18.85
CA GLY A 174 -22.97 13.35 19.76
C GLY A 174 -22.49 12.06 19.11
N ASN A 175 -22.44 12.00 17.76
CA ASN A 175 -22.05 10.80 17.02
C ASN A 175 -20.84 11.02 16.11
N LEU A 176 -19.85 11.81 16.54
CA LEU A 176 -18.60 11.96 15.81
C LEU A 176 -17.64 10.78 16.04
N VAL A 177 -16.99 10.36 14.95
CA VAL A 177 -15.85 9.43 14.99
C VAL A 177 -14.60 10.06 14.42
N ASN A 178 -13.47 9.69 15.01
CA ASN A 178 -12.12 10.10 14.63
C ASN A 178 -11.17 8.91 14.82
N LYS A 179 -9.86 9.15 14.68
CA LYS A 179 -8.84 8.10 14.80
C LYS A 179 -8.88 7.34 16.14
N ASP A 180 -9.33 7.99 17.23
CA ASP A 180 -9.21 7.46 18.58
C ASP A 180 -10.38 6.55 18.97
N ASN A 181 -11.56 6.76 18.37
CA ASN A 181 -12.80 6.07 18.74
C ASN A 181 -13.45 5.25 17.60
N LEU A 182 -13.04 5.44 16.33
CA LEU A 182 -13.66 4.74 15.19
C LEU A 182 -13.61 3.21 15.36
N LEU A 183 -12.45 2.68 15.76
CA LEU A 183 -12.28 1.25 15.96
C LEU A 183 -13.28 0.70 16.98
N ASP A 184 -13.48 1.38 18.10
CA ASP A 184 -14.41 0.93 19.15
C ASP A 184 -15.84 0.84 18.60
N ARG A 185 -16.28 1.83 17.81
CA ARG A 185 -17.60 1.84 17.15
C ARG A 185 -17.74 0.74 16.09
N ILE A 186 -16.69 0.43 15.33
CA ILE A 186 -16.69 -0.67 14.36
C ILE A 186 -16.73 -2.04 15.06
N LEU A 187 -16.07 -2.18 16.21
CA LEU A 187 -16.10 -3.41 17.01
C LEU A 187 -17.48 -3.65 17.63
N GLU A 188 -18.16 -2.59 18.08
CA GLU A 188 -19.55 -2.66 18.58
C GLU A 188 -20.51 -3.22 17.53
N LEU A 189 -20.30 -2.88 16.25
CA LEU A 189 -21.06 -3.43 15.11
C LEU A 189 -20.74 -4.91 14.81
N GLY A 190 -19.77 -5.51 15.49
CA GLY A 190 -19.50 -6.94 15.45
C GLY A 190 -18.67 -7.42 14.26
N LEU A 191 -17.89 -6.53 13.63
CA LEU A 191 -17.07 -6.87 12.46
C LEU A 191 -16.15 -8.09 12.70
N THR A 192 -15.66 -8.28 13.92
CA THR A 192 -14.80 -9.41 14.33
C THR A 192 -15.44 -10.79 14.11
N ARG A 193 -16.77 -10.90 14.13
CA ARG A 193 -17.50 -12.15 13.89
C ARG A 193 -17.28 -12.70 12.48
N TYR A 194 -16.85 -11.84 11.56
CA TYR A 194 -16.73 -12.15 10.13
C TYR A 194 -15.29 -12.44 9.68
N ILE A 195 -14.31 -12.42 10.59
CA ILE A 195 -12.87 -12.61 10.28
C ILE A 195 -12.60 -13.90 9.50
N THR A 196 -13.31 -14.99 9.79
CA THR A 196 -13.13 -16.31 9.16
C THR A 196 -14.20 -16.62 8.13
N THR A 197 -15.04 -15.65 7.76
CA THR A 197 -16.09 -15.87 6.76
C THR A 197 -15.45 -16.02 5.38
N ALA A 198 -15.87 -17.04 4.64
CA ALA A 198 -15.41 -17.25 3.27
C ALA A 198 -15.89 -16.10 2.36
N TYR A 199 -15.15 -15.83 1.28
CA TYR A 199 -15.54 -14.83 0.30
C TYR A 199 -16.71 -15.29 -0.58
N PRO A 200 -17.50 -14.35 -1.14
CA PRO A 200 -18.48 -14.67 -2.18
C PRO A 200 -17.80 -15.36 -3.38
N ILE A 201 -18.52 -16.29 -4.00
CA ILE A 201 -18.02 -17.04 -5.16
C ILE A 201 -18.60 -16.41 -6.42
N TYR A 202 -17.83 -15.51 -7.03
CA TYR A 202 -18.05 -14.98 -8.36
C TYR A 202 -16.86 -15.35 -9.25
N ASP A 203 -17.06 -15.38 -10.57
CA ASP A 203 -16.00 -15.76 -11.51
C ASP A 203 -15.03 -14.60 -11.73
N LYS A 204 -15.36 -13.70 -12.65
CA LYS A 204 -14.52 -12.55 -13.01
C LYS A 204 -15.37 -11.31 -13.24
N TYR A 205 -14.72 -10.16 -13.07
CA TYR A 205 -15.23 -8.87 -13.50
C TYR A 205 -14.61 -8.53 -14.86
N GLN A 206 -15.47 -8.35 -15.86
CA GLN A 206 -15.04 -8.05 -17.22
C GLN A 206 -14.99 -6.53 -17.42
N THR A 207 -13.79 -5.97 -17.60
CA THR A 207 -13.64 -4.52 -17.82
C THR A 207 -13.97 -4.09 -19.26
N GLY A 208 -14.15 -5.07 -20.15
CA GLY A 208 -14.21 -4.89 -21.60
C GLY A 208 -12.84 -4.98 -22.29
N ALA A 209 -11.74 -4.83 -21.55
CA ALA A 209 -10.38 -4.99 -22.05
C ALA A 209 -9.66 -6.21 -21.43
N VAL A 210 -9.88 -6.43 -20.13
CA VAL A 210 -9.25 -7.48 -19.33
C VAL A 210 -10.26 -8.06 -18.36
N ASP A 211 -10.03 -9.31 -17.94
CA ASP A 211 -10.82 -9.95 -16.90
C ASP A 211 -10.08 -9.87 -15.56
N ILE A 212 -10.78 -9.45 -14.51
CA ILE A 212 -10.24 -9.36 -13.15
C ILE A 212 -10.89 -10.44 -12.30
N THR A 213 -10.09 -11.23 -11.60
CA THR A 213 -10.64 -12.29 -10.73
C THR A 213 -11.43 -11.68 -9.58
N ALA A 214 -12.66 -12.15 -9.34
CA ALA A 214 -13.54 -11.55 -8.33
C ALA A 214 -12.96 -11.54 -6.90
N LYS A 215 -12.09 -12.51 -6.57
CA LYS A 215 -11.36 -12.56 -5.29
C LYS A 215 -10.58 -11.28 -4.99
N MET A 216 -10.10 -10.59 -6.02
CA MET A 216 -9.34 -9.34 -5.90
C MET A 216 -10.24 -8.13 -5.64
N LEU A 217 -11.56 -8.28 -5.65
CA LEU A 217 -12.51 -7.19 -5.41
C LEU A 217 -12.99 -7.14 -3.95
N TYR A 218 -12.59 -8.13 -3.15
CA TYR A 218 -13.04 -8.30 -1.77
C TYR A 218 -12.10 -7.62 -0.80
N PHE A 219 -12.66 -7.13 0.30
CA PHE A 219 -11.98 -6.43 1.37
C PHE A 219 -11.75 -7.39 2.55
N PRO A 220 -10.48 -7.76 2.86
CA PRO A 220 -10.19 -8.66 3.95
C PRO A 220 -10.47 -8.00 5.30
N VAL A 221 -11.39 -8.58 6.07
CA VAL A 221 -11.76 -8.10 7.41
C VAL A 221 -10.54 -7.97 8.34
N ARG A 222 -9.60 -8.92 8.27
CA ARG A 222 -8.36 -8.87 9.06
C ARG A 222 -7.52 -7.64 8.75
N LEU A 223 -7.35 -7.27 7.48
CA LEU A 223 -6.52 -6.14 7.09
C LEU A 223 -7.15 -4.81 7.49
N ILE A 224 -8.47 -4.67 7.36
CA ILE A 224 -9.19 -3.48 7.80
C ILE A 224 -9.09 -3.32 9.32
N LEU A 225 -9.28 -4.41 10.08
CA LEU A 225 -9.09 -4.37 11.53
C LEU A 225 -7.64 -3.99 11.88
N ALA A 226 -6.65 -4.58 11.21
CA ALA A 226 -5.24 -4.26 11.42
C ALA A 226 -4.95 -2.77 11.16
N ASP A 227 -5.44 -2.21 10.05
CA ASP A 227 -5.31 -0.78 9.74
C ASP A 227 -6.00 0.12 10.77
N LEU A 228 -7.17 -0.28 11.30
CA LEU A 228 -7.89 0.47 12.34
C LEU A 228 -7.11 0.48 13.66
N TYR A 229 -6.56 -0.68 14.07
CA TYR A 229 -5.68 -0.77 15.26
C TYR A 229 -4.40 0.04 15.06
N LEU A 230 -3.78 -0.05 13.88
CA LEU A 230 -2.57 0.68 13.55
C LEU A 230 -2.82 2.19 13.52
N MET A 231 -3.92 2.64 12.90
CA MET A 231 -4.30 4.06 12.86
C MET A 231 -4.55 4.62 14.27
N ARG A 232 -5.24 3.88 15.13
CA ARG A 232 -5.51 4.31 16.51
C ARG A 232 -4.23 4.37 17.33
N GLY A 233 -3.42 3.29 17.31
CA GLY A 233 -2.09 3.24 17.93
C GLY A 233 -2.05 3.77 19.37
N ARG A 234 -3.07 3.48 20.19
CA ARG A 234 -3.21 4.10 21.52
C ARG A 234 -2.12 3.69 22.49
N ASP A 235 -1.67 2.44 22.39
CA ASP A 235 -0.67 1.84 23.27
C ASP A 235 0.01 0.61 22.60
N LYS A 236 0.98 0.00 23.28
CA LYS A 236 1.68 -1.22 22.82
C LYS A 236 0.72 -2.39 22.53
N ASN A 237 -0.45 -2.46 23.16
CA ASN A 237 -1.41 -3.53 22.90
C ASN A 237 -2.15 -3.32 21.57
N ASP A 238 -2.52 -2.09 21.23
CA ASP A 238 -3.07 -1.78 19.89
C ASP A 238 -2.12 -2.20 18.78
N TYR A 239 -0.82 -1.89 18.92
CA TYR A 239 0.19 -2.29 17.94
C TYR A 239 0.36 -3.81 17.86
N ARG A 240 0.30 -4.52 18.99
CA ARG A 240 0.31 -6.00 19.01
C ARG A 240 -0.92 -6.60 18.31
N GLN A 241 -2.09 -6.01 18.51
CA GLN A 241 -3.32 -6.44 17.84
C GLN A 241 -3.25 -6.20 16.33
N ALA A 242 -2.73 -5.04 15.90
CA ALA A 242 -2.47 -4.76 14.48
C ALA A 242 -1.51 -5.80 13.89
N ALA A 243 -0.36 -6.02 14.54
CA ALA A 243 0.63 -7.01 14.11
C ALA A 243 0.03 -8.42 14.01
N GLN A 244 -0.77 -8.84 14.99
CA GLN A 244 -1.45 -10.13 14.99
C GLN A 244 -2.40 -10.28 13.78
N TYR A 245 -3.22 -9.26 13.49
CA TYR A 245 -4.15 -9.35 12.35
C TYR A 245 -3.44 -9.36 11.00
N TYR A 246 -2.38 -8.57 10.81
CA TYR A 246 -1.56 -8.63 9.60
C TYR A 246 -0.87 -9.99 9.47
N TYR A 247 -0.21 -10.47 10.53
CA TYR A 247 0.46 -11.77 10.55
C TYR A 247 -0.51 -12.91 10.23
N ASP A 248 -1.68 -12.94 10.88
CA ASP A 248 -2.69 -13.98 10.65
C ASP A 248 -3.22 -13.95 9.21
N TYR A 249 -3.39 -12.77 8.63
CA TYR A 249 -3.79 -12.66 7.23
C TYR A 249 -2.72 -13.25 6.30
N LEU A 250 -1.46 -12.81 6.46
CA LEU A 250 -0.34 -13.25 5.64
C LEU A 250 -0.11 -14.76 5.76
N ARG A 251 -0.16 -15.30 6.98
CA ARG A 251 0.03 -16.73 7.26
C ARG A 251 -1.08 -17.58 6.65
N ASN A 252 -2.34 -17.20 6.85
CA ASN A 252 -3.50 -17.98 6.38
C ASN A 252 -3.64 -17.98 4.86
N THR A 253 -3.01 -17.02 4.17
CA THR A 253 -3.03 -16.91 2.72
C THR A 253 -1.71 -17.32 2.07
N SER A 254 -0.72 -17.76 2.86
CA SER A 254 0.66 -18.01 2.44
C SER A 254 1.22 -16.87 1.57
N SER A 255 0.96 -15.63 2.00
CA SER A 255 1.29 -14.42 1.24
C SER A 255 2.69 -13.91 1.61
N THR A 256 3.73 -14.54 1.08
CA THR A 256 5.10 -14.00 1.14
C THR A 256 5.24 -12.75 0.26
N VAL A 257 6.31 -11.98 0.49
CA VAL A 257 6.70 -10.89 -0.41
C VAL A 257 6.94 -11.46 -1.82
N PRO A 258 6.27 -10.94 -2.87
CA PRO A 258 6.48 -11.43 -4.24
C PRO A 258 7.91 -11.20 -4.75
N LEU A 259 8.41 -12.14 -5.55
CA LEU A 259 9.75 -12.13 -6.17
C LEU A 259 9.86 -11.19 -7.40
N SER A 260 9.30 -9.99 -7.32
CA SER A 260 9.43 -8.96 -8.37
C SER A 260 10.45 -7.91 -7.93
N TYR A 261 11.48 -7.64 -8.73
CA TYR A 261 12.56 -6.71 -8.35
C TYR A 261 13.15 -5.95 -9.54
N CYS A 262 13.79 -4.84 -9.24
CA CYS A 262 14.70 -4.13 -10.14
C CYS A 262 16.15 -4.36 -9.73
N THR A 263 17.04 -4.36 -10.72
CA THR A 263 18.49 -4.48 -10.52
C THR A 263 19.21 -3.49 -11.43
N ALA A 264 20.37 -3.00 -11.00
CA ALA A 264 21.30 -2.27 -11.87
C ALA A 264 22.30 -3.23 -12.53
N MET A 265 23.01 -2.78 -13.56
CA MET A 265 24.11 -3.47 -14.28
C MET A 265 25.14 -2.44 -14.73
N GLN A 266 26.45 -2.72 -14.64
CA GLN A 266 27.45 -1.76 -15.11
C GLN A 266 27.43 -1.74 -16.63
N SER A 267 27.51 -0.55 -17.21
CA SER A 267 27.56 -0.41 -18.65
C SER A 267 28.45 0.75 -19.04
N SER A 268 29.52 0.44 -19.77
CA SER A 268 30.37 1.44 -20.42
C SER A 268 29.66 2.16 -21.58
N MET A 269 28.45 1.73 -21.93
CA MET A 269 27.62 2.34 -22.98
C MET A 269 26.54 3.27 -22.41
N SER A 270 26.35 3.30 -21.09
CA SER A 270 25.40 4.19 -20.41
C SER A 270 26.08 5.50 -20.01
N SER A 271 25.37 6.62 -20.15
CA SER A 271 25.82 7.93 -19.65
C SER A 271 25.94 8.00 -18.14
N THR A 272 25.17 7.19 -17.41
CA THR A 272 25.22 7.09 -15.94
C THR A 272 26.21 6.02 -15.46
N GLY A 273 26.85 5.29 -16.38
CA GLY A 273 27.67 4.12 -16.06
C GLY A 273 26.88 2.85 -15.71
N TYR A 274 25.54 2.94 -15.65
CA TYR A 274 24.65 1.83 -15.27
C TYR A 274 23.47 1.67 -16.23
N VAL A 275 23.00 0.43 -16.38
CA VAL A 275 21.74 0.07 -17.03
C VAL A 275 20.87 -0.62 -16.00
N TYR A 276 19.57 -0.33 -15.99
CA TYR A 276 18.62 -0.95 -15.08
C TYR A 276 17.83 -2.05 -15.79
N SER A 277 17.49 -3.10 -15.05
CA SER A 277 16.65 -4.18 -15.52
C SER A 277 15.56 -4.46 -14.49
N SER A 278 14.33 -4.57 -14.96
CA SER A 278 13.16 -4.85 -14.13
C SER A 278 12.68 -6.27 -14.41
N TYR A 279 12.76 -7.14 -13.41
CA TYR A 279 12.23 -8.49 -13.44
C TYR A 279 10.84 -8.50 -12.82
N SER A 280 9.81 -8.46 -13.67
CA SER A 280 8.38 -8.37 -13.29
C SER A 280 7.99 -7.12 -12.48
N TRP A 281 8.96 -6.34 -11.98
CA TRP A 281 8.68 -5.09 -11.27
C TRP A 281 8.17 -3.99 -12.20
N GLY A 282 8.64 -3.87 -13.44
CA GLY A 282 8.12 -2.85 -14.37
C GLY A 282 6.72 -3.14 -14.90
N THR A 283 6.28 -4.40 -14.79
CA THR A 283 4.98 -4.92 -15.24
C THR A 283 4.03 -5.26 -14.09
N PHE A 284 4.44 -5.03 -12.83
CA PHE A 284 3.67 -5.42 -11.64
C PHE A 284 2.25 -4.85 -11.63
N ALA A 285 2.08 -3.64 -12.16
CA ALA A 285 0.78 -3.00 -12.27
C ALA A 285 -0.01 -3.39 -13.54
N SER A 286 0.64 -3.93 -14.58
CA SER A 286 -0.08 -4.61 -15.68
C SER A 286 -0.54 -6.02 -15.29
N GLU A 287 0.03 -6.60 -14.24
CA GLU A 287 -0.24 -7.96 -13.75
C GLU A 287 -1.47 -8.06 -12.83
N TYR A 288 -2.24 -6.99 -12.65
CA TYR A 288 -3.52 -6.97 -11.92
C TYR A 288 -4.62 -7.87 -12.53
N THR A 289 -4.28 -8.67 -13.55
CA THR A 289 -5.17 -9.52 -14.34
C THR A 289 -4.75 -11.00 -14.37
N ASN A 290 -3.54 -11.35 -13.87
CA ASN A 290 -2.97 -12.69 -14.11
C ASN A 290 -2.32 -13.29 -12.85
N SER A 291 -2.76 -14.50 -12.48
CA SER A 291 -2.51 -15.18 -11.20
C SER A 291 -1.07 -15.62 -10.90
N ALA A 292 -0.08 -15.20 -11.69
CA ALA A 292 1.26 -15.80 -11.67
C ALA A 292 2.18 -15.25 -10.58
N LEU A 293 2.05 -13.99 -10.13
CA LEU A 293 2.95 -13.34 -9.16
C LEU A 293 2.24 -12.27 -8.27
N ASN A 294 1.06 -12.61 -7.73
CA ASN A 294 0.10 -11.61 -7.22
C ASN A 294 0.54 -10.87 -5.95
N ASP A 295 1.02 -9.63 -6.09
CA ASP A 295 1.19 -8.65 -4.99
C ASP A 295 -0.15 -8.07 -4.53
N VAL A 296 -1.11 -7.88 -5.45
CA VAL A 296 -2.41 -7.29 -5.13
C VAL A 296 -3.32 -8.25 -4.40
N ILE A 297 -3.90 -7.74 -3.31
CA ILE A 297 -4.88 -8.42 -2.46
C ILE A 297 -6.29 -7.93 -2.80
N THR A 298 -6.47 -6.60 -2.83
CA THR A 298 -7.75 -5.94 -3.10
C THR A 298 -7.54 -4.82 -4.10
N THR A 299 -8.45 -4.69 -5.06
CA THR A 299 -8.39 -3.69 -6.13
C THR A 299 -9.79 -3.24 -6.52
N ILE A 300 -9.89 -2.00 -7.00
CA ILE A 300 -11.11 -1.44 -7.57
C ILE A 300 -10.95 -1.42 -9.09
N PRO A 301 -11.87 -2.04 -9.86
CA PRO A 301 -11.74 -2.17 -11.30
C PRO A 301 -12.17 -0.88 -12.00
N SER A 302 -11.53 -0.59 -13.14
CA SER A 302 -11.90 0.41 -14.14
C SER A 302 -12.57 -0.28 -15.33
N ALA A 303 -13.26 0.48 -16.17
CA ALA A 303 -13.84 0.00 -17.42
C ALA A 303 -13.04 0.50 -18.64
N ALA A 304 -13.08 -0.25 -19.73
CA ALA A 304 -12.44 0.09 -20.99
C ALA A 304 -13.10 1.26 -21.73
N ASN A 305 -14.40 1.44 -21.51
CA ASN A 305 -15.17 2.58 -21.98
C ASN A 305 -16.48 2.65 -21.19
N ARG A 306 -17.26 3.70 -21.44
CA ARG A 306 -18.51 3.98 -20.73
C ARG A 306 -19.59 2.90 -20.85
N GLN A 307 -19.56 2.07 -21.90
CA GLN A 307 -20.51 0.95 -22.04
C GLN A 307 -20.20 -0.21 -21.09
N PHE A 308 -18.93 -0.41 -20.74
CA PHE A 308 -18.53 -1.44 -19.79
C PHE A 308 -18.59 -0.96 -18.33
N GLY A 309 -18.61 0.35 -18.10
CA GLY A 309 -18.76 0.94 -16.76
C GLY A 309 -17.98 2.23 -16.56
N THR A 310 -17.65 2.53 -15.30
CA THR A 310 -16.89 3.73 -14.92
C THR A 310 -15.43 3.62 -15.33
N MET A 311 -14.95 4.59 -16.11
CA MET A 311 -13.54 4.72 -16.48
C MET A 311 -12.79 5.50 -15.40
N LEU A 312 -11.70 4.94 -14.89
CA LEU A 312 -10.82 5.55 -13.89
C LEU A 312 -9.51 6.04 -14.54
N THR A 313 -9.59 7.10 -15.36
CA THR A 313 -8.44 7.65 -16.11
C THR A 313 -7.72 8.82 -15.45
N GLY A 314 -8.34 9.44 -14.45
CA GLY A 314 -7.85 10.64 -13.77
C GLY A 314 -6.48 10.50 -13.12
N VAL A 315 -6.13 9.32 -12.62
CA VAL A 315 -4.77 9.08 -12.09
C VAL A 315 -3.73 9.17 -13.21
N SER A 316 -3.99 8.56 -14.36
CA SER A 316 -3.13 8.66 -15.55
C SER A 316 -3.04 10.10 -16.05
N ASP A 317 -4.18 10.78 -16.17
CA ASP A 317 -4.25 12.14 -16.71
C ASP A 317 -3.41 13.12 -15.87
N ILE A 318 -3.55 13.10 -14.52
CA ILE A 318 -2.78 13.98 -13.60
C ILE A 318 -1.27 13.78 -13.70
N PHE A 319 -0.83 12.54 -13.93
CA PHE A 319 0.59 12.24 -14.06
C PHE A 319 1.15 12.50 -15.47
N GLY A 320 0.33 13.03 -16.39
CA GLY A 320 0.78 13.45 -17.73
C GLY A 320 0.57 12.39 -18.82
N PHE A 321 -0.31 11.41 -18.59
CA PHE A 321 -0.66 10.37 -19.56
C PHE A 321 -2.07 10.60 -20.09
N GLU A 322 -2.17 11.25 -21.25
CA GLU A 322 -3.44 11.51 -21.91
C GLU A 322 -4.08 10.20 -22.37
N THR A 323 -5.32 9.97 -21.94
CA THR A 323 -6.05 8.72 -22.18
C THR A 323 -7.04 8.82 -23.35
N THR A 324 -7.16 7.75 -24.15
CA THR A 324 -8.18 7.65 -25.21
C THR A 324 -8.79 6.25 -25.22
N SER A 325 -10.11 6.15 -25.15
CA SER A 325 -10.83 4.88 -25.20
C SER A 325 -11.28 4.50 -26.61
N SER A 326 -11.26 3.21 -26.91
CA SER A 326 -11.78 2.63 -28.16
C SER A 326 -12.73 1.45 -27.90
N GLN A 327 -13.44 1.04 -28.94
CA GLN A 327 -14.32 -0.13 -28.96
C GLN A 327 -14.18 -0.87 -30.28
N SER A 328 -14.25 -2.20 -30.22
CA SER A 328 -14.34 -3.09 -31.37
C SER A 328 -15.45 -4.12 -31.14
N THR A 329 -16.19 -4.45 -32.20
CA THR A 329 -17.20 -5.50 -32.18
C THR A 329 -16.91 -6.48 -33.30
N ASN A 330 -16.71 -7.75 -32.95
CA ASN A 330 -16.50 -8.84 -33.88
C ASN A 330 -17.76 -9.71 -33.94
N VAL A 331 -18.17 -10.06 -35.15
CA VAL A 331 -19.25 -11.02 -35.39
C VAL A 331 -18.62 -12.28 -35.98
N THR A 332 -18.79 -13.40 -35.30
CA THR A 332 -18.34 -14.71 -35.77
C THR A 332 -19.57 -15.46 -36.27
N GLU A 333 -19.66 -15.65 -37.59
CA GLU A 333 -20.76 -16.41 -38.19
C GLU A 333 -20.61 -17.90 -37.83
N GLY A 334 -21.62 -18.45 -37.16
CA GLY A 334 -21.67 -19.86 -36.74
C GLY A 334 -22.87 -20.60 -37.33
N GLU A 335 -22.77 -21.93 -37.47
CA GLU A 335 -23.88 -22.76 -37.97
C GLU A 335 -25.12 -22.72 -37.05
N ASP A 336 -24.93 -22.43 -35.75
CA ASP A 336 -25.98 -22.31 -34.73
C ASP A 336 -26.39 -20.85 -34.43
N GLY A 337 -25.90 -19.88 -35.22
CA GLY A 337 -26.15 -18.44 -35.06
C GLY A 337 -24.86 -17.62 -34.99
N ASP A 338 -24.98 -16.31 -35.27
CA ASP A 338 -23.85 -15.37 -35.20
C ASP A 338 -23.49 -15.07 -33.74
N GLU A 339 -22.22 -15.27 -33.36
CA GLU A 339 -21.69 -14.83 -32.07
C GLU A 339 -21.14 -13.39 -32.18
N VAL A 340 -21.75 -12.46 -31.45
CA VAL A 340 -21.29 -11.07 -31.36
C VAL A 340 -20.46 -10.90 -30.09
N SER A 341 -19.21 -10.46 -30.24
CA SER A 341 -18.33 -10.10 -29.13
C SER A 341 -17.93 -8.64 -29.25
N THR A 342 -18.04 -7.88 -28.15
CA THR A 342 -17.59 -6.49 -28.07
C THR A 342 -16.47 -6.38 -27.05
N SER A 343 -15.40 -5.68 -27.40
CA SER A 343 -14.28 -5.38 -26.52
C SER A 343 -13.93 -3.89 -26.58
N GLY A 344 -13.30 -3.36 -25.54
CA GLY A 344 -12.77 -2.00 -25.50
C GLY A 344 -11.29 -1.98 -25.19
N SER A 345 -10.67 -0.82 -25.34
CA SER A 345 -9.32 -0.57 -24.84
C SER A 345 -9.13 0.92 -24.52
N ILE A 346 -8.12 1.23 -23.72
CA ILE A 346 -7.67 2.59 -23.40
C ILE A 346 -6.20 2.63 -23.78
N SER A 347 -5.85 3.58 -24.65
CA SER A 347 -4.47 3.92 -24.97
C SER A 347 -4.04 5.15 -24.18
N THR A 348 -2.77 5.19 -23.77
CA THR A 348 -2.20 6.36 -23.09
C THR A 348 -1.03 6.93 -23.86
N THR A 349 -0.99 8.25 -24.03
CA THR A 349 0.09 8.98 -24.69
C THR A 349 0.72 9.95 -23.71
N ILE A 350 2.05 10.03 -23.70
CA ILE A 350 2.76 11.02 -22.87
C ILE A 350 2.49 12.41 -23.43
N ASN A 351 2.00 13.30 -22.57
CA ASN A 351 1.78 14.70 -22.92
C ASN A 351 2.23 15.58 -21.75
N PRO A 352 3.40 16.24 -21.86
CA PRO A 352 3.91 17.11 -20.79
C PRO A 352 2.96 18.27 -20.44
N GLU A 353 2.14 18.73 -21.38
CA GLU A 353 1.24 19.89 -21.19
C GLU A 353 0.03 19.59 -20.30
N VAL A 354 -0.27 18.32 -20.03
CA VAL A 354 -1.34 17.89 -19.12
C VAL A 354 -0.82 17.31 -17.80
N GLN A 355 0.51 17.26 -17.63
CA GLN A 355 1.12 16.75 -16.40
C GLN A 355 0.90 17.75 -15.26
N GLU A 356 -0.02 17.48 -14.34
CA GLU A 356 -0.24 18.32 -13.15
C GLU A 356 0.74 17.98 -12.01
N LEU A 357 1.10 16.69 -11.86
CA LEU A 357 2.02 16.22 -10.81
C LEU A 357 3.21 15.49 -11.43
N ALA A 358 4.41 15.84 -10.95
CA ALA A 358 5.67 15.21 -11.31
C ALA A 358 6.37 14.62 -10.06
N PRO A 359 7.31 13.67 -10.22
CA PRO A 359 8.12 13.17 -9.11
C PRO A 359 8.87 14.32 -8.41
N SER A 360 8.83 14.34 -7.09
CA SER A 360 9.49 15.37 -6.28
C SER A 360 11.01 15.20 -6.26
N LEU A 361 11.73 16.28 -5.95
CA LEU A 361 13.18 16.19 -5.74
C LEU A 361 13.50 15.33 -4.51
N ALA A 362 12.68 15.40 -3.46
CA ALA A 362 12.85 14.55 -2.28
C ALA A 362 12.79 13.07 -2.62
N TYR A 363 11.86 12.64 -3.47
CA TYR A 363 11.78 11.25 -3.90
C TYR A 363 13.01 10.85 -4.72
N LYS A 364 13.46 11.69 -5.68
CA LYS A 364 14.70 11.42 -6.42
C LYS A 364 15.91 11.29 -5.49
N GLY A 365 16.06 12.21 -4.54
CA GLY A 365 17.12 12.16 -3.53
C GLY A 365 17.07 10.89 -2.68
N LEU A 366 15.88 10.49 -2.23
CA LEU A 366 15.69 9.25 -1.49
C LEU A 366 16.16 8.02 -2.28
N ASN A 367 15.90 7.96 -3.58
CA ASN A 367 16.40 6.87 -4.42
C ASN A 367 17.92 6.98 -4.63
N GLU A 368 18.46 8.18 -4.87
CA GLU A 368 19.88 8.43 -5.11
C GLU A 368 20.76 8.01 -3.91
N VAL A 369 20.27 8.16 -2.67
CA VAL A 369 21.03 7.80 -1.45
C VAL A 369 20.99 6.32 -1.07
N GLN A 370 20.24 5.48 -1.80
CA GLN A 370 20.24 4.04 -1.53
C GLN A 370 21.56 3.41 -1.99
N ASN A 371 22.13 2.58 -1.13
CA ASN A 371 23.42 1.96 -1.40
C ASN A 371 23.25 0.63 -2.13
N TYR A 372 24.00 0.44 -3.21
CA TYR A 372 24.07 -0.82 -3.92
C TYR A 372 25.45 -1.46 -3.70
N VAL A 373 25.49 -2.63 -3.05
CA VAL A 373 26.77 -3.27 -2.69
C VAL A 373 26.90 -4.64 -3.35
N PHE A 374 28.11 -4.98 -3.79
CA PHE A 374 28.44 -6.23 -4.47
C PHE A 374 29.59 -6.95 -3.77
N TYR A 375 29.44 -8.26 -3.58
CA TYR A 375 30.52 -9.13 -3.13
C TYR A 375 30.92 -10.07 -4.26
N ASN A 376 32.21 -10.05 -4.63
CA ASN A 376 32.73 -10.97 -5.64
C ASN A 376 32.93 -12.40 -5.08
N SER A 377 33.39 -13.34 -5.91
CA SER A 377 33.67 -14.72 -5.46
C SER A 377 34.76 -14.85 -4.39
N ASP A 378 35.58 -13.81 -4.22
CA ASP A 378 36.64 -13.75 -3.21
C ASP A 378 36.18 -13.00 -1.94
N ASP A 379 34.88 -12.77 -1.79
CA ASP A 379 34.26 -12.01 -0.70
C ASP A 379 34.75 -10.56 -0.59
N LYS A 380 35.25 -10.00 -1.70
CA LYS A 380 35.64 -8.59 -1.77
C LYS A 380 34.42 -7.74 -2.13
N ARG A 381 34.22 -6.72 -1.31
CA ARG A 381 33.17 -5.71 -1.44
C ARG A 381 33.52 -4.65 -2.50
N THR A 382 32.52 -4.28 -3.28
CA THR A 382 32.49 -3.10 -4.15
C THR A 382 31.18 -2.35 -3.90
N ASP A 383 31.27 -1.04 -3.69
CA ASP A 383 30.10 -0.15 -3.56
C ASP A 383 29.80 0.52 -4.90
N TYR A 384 28.51 0.71 -5.19
CA TYR A 384 28.03 1.38 -6.40
C TYR A 384 27.02 2.47 -6.05
N ASP A 385 27.25 3.66 -6.61
CA ASP A 385 26.40 4.84 -6.43
C ASP A 385 25.25 4.88 -7.46
N CYS A 386 24.59 3.74 -7.70
CA CYS A 386 23.48 3.67 -8.65
C CYS A 386 22.10 3.92 -8.04
N GLY A 387 22.01 4.10 -6.72
CA GLY A 387 20.73 4.33 -6.03
C GLY A 387 19.78 3.12 -6.07
N ASP A 388 18.52 3.37 -5.75
CA ASP A 388 17.45 2.37 -5.80
C ASP A 388 17.02 2.11 -7.24
N ALA A 389 17.13 0.86 -7.69
CA ALA A 389 16.79 0.49 -9.07
C ALA A 389 15.28 0.59 -9.37
N ARG A 390 14.39 0.64 -8.35
CA ARG A 390 12.95 0.87 -8.54
C ARG A 390 12.67 2.24 -9.14
N MET A 391 13.58 3.21 -8.96
CA MET A 391 13.46 4.55 -9.56
C MET A 391 13.26 4.46 -11.08
N ASN A 392 14.01 3.59 -11.76
CA ASN A 392 13.93 3.45 -13.23
C ASN A 392 12.58 2.93 -13.73
N SER A 393 11.80 2.26 -12.88
CA SER A 393 10.43 1.82 -13.19
C SER A 393 9.35 2.75 -12.65
N SER A 394 9.69 3.62 -11.70
CA SER A 394 8.74 4.53 -11.04
C SER A 394 8.77 5.94 -11.65
N ILE A 395 9.88 6.30 -12.29
CA ILE A 395 10.09 7.57 -12.99
C ILE A 395 10.48 7.30 -14.45
N LEU A 396 9.87 8.04 -15.38
CA LEU A 396 10.29 8.13 -16.78
C LEU A 396 10.85 9.51 -17.06
N GLU A 397 12.11 9.56 -17.47
CA GLU A 397 12.70 10.79 -18.00
C GLU A 397 12.40 10.88 -19.50
N TYR A 398 11.82 12.00 -19.94
CA TYR A 398 11.34 12.23 -21.30
C TYR A 398 11.76 13.63 -21.77
N ASN A 399 12.29 13.72 -22.99
CA ASN A 399 12.63 15.00 -23.61
C ASN A 399 11.55 15.40 -24.61
N TYR A 400 11.00 16.60 -24.46
CA TYR A 400 10.00 17.19 -25.34
C TYR A 400 10.42 18.61 -25.68
N GLU A 401 10.55 18.93 -26.97
CA GLU A 401 10.97 20.26 -27.45
C GLU A 401 12.23 20.82 -26.74
N ASP A 402 13.25 19.98 -26.60
CA ASP A 402 14.53 20.29 -25.91
C ASP A 402 14.41 20.58 -24.39
N GLU A 403 13.24 20.38 -23.79
CA GLU A 403 13.01 20.41 -22.34
C GLU A 403 12.90 18.99 -21.76
N GLY A 404 13.54 18.76 -20.61
CA GLY A 404 13.47 17.49 -19.88
C GLY A 404 12.33 17.45 -18.87
N TYR A 405 11.55 16.37 -18.90
CA TYR A 405 10.41 16.11 -18.03
C TYR A 405 10.55 14.75 -17.34
N SER A 406 10.02 14.65 -16.12
CA SER A 406 10.00 13.40 -15.35
C SER A 406 8.56 13.02 -15.04
N PHE A 407 8.13 11.82 -15.44
CA PHE A 407 6.77 11.34 -15.29
C PHE A 407 6.67 10.26 -14.20
N CYS A 408 5.56 10.25 -13.44
CA CYS A 408 5.24 9.23 -12.44
C CYS A 408 4.57 8.03 -13.12
N THR A 409 5.21 6.87 -13.15
CA THR A 409 4.84 5.82 -14.11
C THR A 409 4.33 4.53 -13.48
N LYS A 410 4.23 4.50 -12.15
CA LYS A 410 3.46 3.43 -11.48
C LYS A 410 1.96 3.51 -11.77
N ALA A 411 1.47 4.63 -12.31
CA ALA A 411 0.12 4.74 -12.86
C ALA A 411 0.00 4.21 -14.30
N ASN A 412 1.09 4.19 -15.07
CA ASN A 412 1.12 3.84 -16.50
C ASN A 412 2.50 3.29 -16.92
N SER A 413 2.57 2.09 -17.52
CA SER A 413 3.85 1.40 -17.71
C SER A 413 4.89 2.17 -18.56
N ASN A 414 6.11 2.25 -18.02
CA ASN A 414 7.29 2.90 -18.62
C ASN A 414 7.68 2.40 -20.02
N MET A 415 7.27 1.19 -20.39
CA MET A 415 7.84 0.48 -21.54
C MET A 415 6.80 0.16 -22.63
N SER A 416 5.51 0.40 -22.40
CA SER A 416 4.48 0.00 -23.37
C SER A 416 3.29 0.95 -23.50
N GLY A 417 3.17 1.99 -22.66
CA GLY A 417 2.01 2.89 -22.69
C GLY A 417 0.69 2.18 -22.39
N SER A 418 0.74 1.12 -21.58
CA SER A 418 -0.42 0.30 -21.23
C SER A 418 -1.16 0.93 -20.05
N PHE A 419 -2.46 1.17 -20.23
CA PHE A 419 -3.35 1.63 -19.17
C PHE A 419 -3.61 0.52 -18.14
N TYR A 420 -3.57 0.86 -16.86
CA TYR A 420 -3.91 -0.07 -15.78
C TYR A 420 -5.40 0.00 -15.47
N TYR A 421 -6.10 -1.11 -15.69
CA TYR A 421 -7.55 -1.21 -15.50
C TYR A 421 -7.99 -1.36 -14.04
N THR A 422 -7.12 -1.12 -13.07
CA THR A 422 -7.45 -1.26 -11.66
C THR A 422 -6.66 -0.32 -10.77
N ILE A 423 -7.29 0.12 -9.68
CA ILE A 423 -6.62 0.86 -8.60
C ILE A 423 -6.43 -0.08 -7.41
N PRO A 424 -5.20 -0.38 -6.98
CA PRO A 424 -4.95 -1.26 -5.83
C PRO A 424 -5.35 -0.57 -4.52
N VAL A 425 -6.00 -1.31 -3.63
CA VAL A 425 -6.36 -0.87 -2.26
C VAL A 425 -5.49 -1.55 -1.21
N TYR A 426 -5.19 -2.85 -1.41
CA TYR A 426 -4.28 -3.61 -0.56
C TYR A 426 -3.26 -4.35 -1.42
N ARG A 427 -1.98 -4.18 -1.07
CA ARG A 427 -0.85 -4.93 -1.62
C ARG A 427 -0.13 -5.69 -0.53
N LYS A 428 0.42 -6.86 -0.86
CA LYS A 428 1.18 -7.69 0.08
C LYS A 428 2.39 -6.93 0.61
N THR A 429 3.17 -6.25 -0.23
CA THR A 429 4.35 -5.50 0.22
C THR A 429 4.00 -4.39 1.20
N VAL A 430 2.94 -3.62 0.92
CA VAL A 430 2.43 -2.59 1.84
C VAL A 430 1.94 -3.19 3.15
N VAL A 431 1.25 -4.34 3.11
CA VAL A 431 0.82 -5.08 4.31
C VAL A 431 2.02 -5.54 5.14
N TRP A 432 3.09 -6.02 4.51
CA TRP A 432 4.33 -6.37 5.21
C TRP A 432 5.02 -5.16 5.84
N LEU A 433 5.03 -4.00 5.17
CA LEU A 433 5.58 -2.76 5.72
C LEU A 433 4.76 -2.23 6.90
N ARG A 434 3.43 -2.30 6.82
CA ARG A 434 2.54 -1.97 7.96
C ARG A 434 2.66 -2.97 9.11
N LEU A 435 2.93 -4.24 8.81
CA LEU A 435 3.30 -5.23 9.83
C LEU A 435 4.62 -4.84 10.50
N ALA A 436 5.64 -4.42 9.74
CA ALA A 436 6.90 -3.93 10.30
C ALA A 436 6.68 -2.71 11.19
N GLU A 437 5.85 -1.75 10.76
CA GLU A 437 5.44 -0.58 11.57
C GLU A 437 4.80 -1.02 12.91
N ALA A 438 3.82 -1.92 12.84
CA ALA A 438 3.13 -2.44 14.02
C ALA A 438 4.07 -3.19 14.98
N ILE A 439 4.96 -4.03 14.44
CA ILE A 439 5.96 -4.78 15.22
C ILE A 439 6.94 -3.82 15.89
N ASN A 440 7.43 -2.82 15.17
CA ASN A 440 8.35 -1.81 15.69
C ASN A 440 7.71 -1.08 16.89
N ARG A 441 6.50 -0.57 16.70
CA ARG A 441 5.74 0.14 17.75
C ARG A 441 5.26 -0.74 18.90
N ALA A 442 5.15 -2.05 18.68
CA ALA A 442 4.88 -3.02 19.73
C ALA A 442 6.11 -3.31 20.64
N GLY A 443 7.28 -2.76 20.29
CA GLY A 443 8.54 -2.87 21.04
C GLY A 443 9.54 -3.87 20.44
N PHE A 444 9.41 -4.23 19.16
CA PHE A 444 10.24 -5.26 18.51
C PHE A 444 10.99 -4.70 17.28
N PRO A 445 11.78 -3.62 17.41
CA PRO A 445 12.39 -2.89 16.29
C PRO A 445 13.32 -3.76 15.43
N GLN A 446 13.97 -4.77 16.02
CA GLN A 446 14.88 -5.68 15.32
C GLN A 446 14.11 -6.63 14.38
N CYS A 447 12.99 -7.18 14.84
CA CYS A 447 12.10 -7.99 13.98
C CYS A 447 11.50 -7.16 12.84
N ALA A 448 11.10 -5.91 13.12
CA ALA A 448 10.60 -5.00 12.09
C ALA A 448 11.66 -4.71 11.03
N PHE A 449 12.90 -4.43 11.44
CA PHE A 449 14.01 -4.22 10.53
C PHE A 449 14.31 -5.44 9.65
N ALA A 450 14.23 -6.66 10.21
CA ALA A 450 14.44 -7.89 9.47
C ALA A 450 13.45 -8.09 8.31
N ILE A 451 12.21 -7.58 8.42
CA ILE A 451 11.22 -7.57 7.31
C ILE A 451 11.73 -6.73 6.14
N LEU A 452 12.39 -5.62 6.40
CA LEU A 452 12.92 -4.74 5.35
C LEU A 452 14.13 -5.38 4.67
N LYS A 453 15.09 -5.85 5.47
CA LYS A 453 16.41 -6.27 5.00
C LYS A 453 16.41 -7.63 4.30
N ASP A 454 16.02 -8.67 5.03
CA ASP A 454 16.29 -10.05 4.65
C ASP A 454 15.03 -10.90 4.46
N GLY A 455 13.92 -10.46 5.05
CA GLY A 455 12.71 -11.23 5.16
C GLY A 455 12.79 -12.23 6.32
N LEU A 456 11.62 -12.61 6.80
CA LEU A 456 11.46 -13.56 7.90
C LEU A 456 11.04 -14.91 7.35
N ASN A 457 11.89 -15.93 7.52
CA ASN A 457 11.69 -17.30 7.08
C ASN A 457 12.46 -18.28 7.99
N SER A 458 12.22 -19.58 7.86
CA SER A 458 12.83 -20.62 8.70
C SER A 458 14.36 -20.67 8.63
N ASN A 459 14.98 -20.32 7.50
CA ASN A 459 16.44 -20.29 7.33
C ASN A 459 17.10 -19.10 8.03
N ASN A 460 16.35 -18.00 8.15
CA ASN A 460 16.77 -16.73 8.72
C ASN A 460 16.27 -16.51 10.15
N TRP A 461 15.42 -17.42 10.64
CA TRP A 461 14.86 -17.37 11.99
C TRP A 461 15.88 -17.87 13.03
N PRO A 462 16.06 -17.19 14.17
CA PRO A 462 17.09 -17.58 15.14
C PRO A 462 16.68 -18.82 15.94
N GLU A 463 17.64 -19.69 16.28
CA GLU A 463 17.38 -20.87 17.11
C GLU A 463 17.76 -20.61 18.57
N LEU A 464 16.89 -20.98 19.51
CA LEU A 464 17.18 -20.85 20.94
C LEU A 464 18.05 -22.04 21.41
N VAL A 465 19.33 -21.81 21.63
CA VAL A 465 20.28 -22.85 22.04
C VAL A 465 20.80 -22.63 23.47
N THR A 466 21.51 -23.63 24.01
CA THR A 466 22.22 -23.51 25.29
C THR A 466 23.70 -23.29 25.03
N LYS A 467 24.21 -22.08 25.28
CA LYS A 467 25.63 -21.73 25.10
C LYS A 467 26.41 -21.83 26.41
N LYS A 468 27.68 -22.23 26.29
CA LYS A 468 28.66 -22.23 27.36
C LYS A 468 29.30 -20.84 27.47
N VAL A 469 29.07 -20.13 28.57
CA VAL A 469 29.62 -18.78 28.82
C VAL A 469 30.58 -18.83 30.01
N LEU A 470 31.68 -18.10 29.91
CA LEU A 470 32.61 -17.91 31.02
C LEU A 470 32.26 -16.60 31.74
N VAL A 471 31.87 -16.69 33.00
CA VAL A 471 31.61 -15.52 33.86
C VAL A 471 32.69 -15.40 34.90
N ASN A 472 33.00 -14.17 35.32
CA ASN A 472 33.96 -13.93 36.40
C ASN A 472 33.45 -14.61 37.68
N ARG A 473 34.30 -15.43 38.30
CA ARG A 473 34.01 -16.08 39.57
C ARG A 473 34.00 -15.02 40.67
N VAL A 474 32.95 -15.05 41.48
CA VAL A 474 32.79 -14.21 42.67
C VAL A 474 32.67 -15.09 43.91
N ASP A 475 33.15 -14.60 45.05
CA ASP A 475 33.00 -15.29 46.33
C ASP A 475 31.62 -15.01 46.99
N GLU A 476 31.41 -15.51 48.22
CA GLU A 476 30.16 -15.34 48.96
C GLU A 476 29.82 -13.88 49.30
N ASN A 477 30.80 -12.98 49.23
CA ASN A 477 30.64 -11.55 49.49
C ASN A 477 30.49 -10.74 48.18
N GLY A 478 30.65 -11.37 47.01
CA GLY A 478 30.55 -10.76 45.70
C GLY A 478 31.87 -10.23 45.14
N ASP A 479 33.00 -10.52 45.78
CA ASP A 479 34.32 -10.06 45.33
C ASP A 479 34.91 -11.01 44.26
N TYR A 480 35.62 -10.46 43.27
CA TYR A 480 36.25 -11.26 42.21
C TYR A 480 37.32 -12.18 42.79
N VAL A 481 37.30 -13.44 42.36
CA VAL A 481 38.30 -14.44 42.77
C VAL A 481 39.44 -14.47 41.74
N TYR A 482 40.67 -14.37 42.20
CA TYR A 482 41.87 -14.30 41.35
C TYR A 482 42.70 -15.59 41.40
N ASP A 483 43.39 -15.88 40.31
CA ASP A 483 44.40 -16.93 40.22
C ASP A 483 45.70 -16.48 40.92
N GLU A 484 46.20 -17.28 41.87
CA GLU A 484 47.33 -16.89 42.72
C GLU A 484 48.69 -16.84 41.99
N GLU A 485 48.83 -17.52 40.84
CA GLU A 485 50.09 -17.54 40.07
C GLU A 485 50.12 -16.46 38.99
N THR A 486 48.98 -16.19 38.36
CA THR A 486 48.88 -15.29 37.19
C THR A 486 48.28 -13.93 37.51
N GLY A 487 47.52 -13.81 38.61
CA GLY A 487 46.81 -12.59 38.99
C GLY A 487 45.58 -12.28 38.12
N GLU A 488 45.14 -13.19 37.25
CA GLU A 488 43.94 -13.03 36.44
C GLU A 488 42.67 -13.43 37.22
N ILE A 489 41.51 -12.87 36.84
CA ILE A 489 40.22 -13.23 37.43
C ILE A 489 39.84 -14.65 36.98
N LEU A 490 39.60 -15.55 37.94
CA LEU A 490 39.09 -16.88 37.66
C LEU A 490 37.71 -16.80 37.02
N LYS A 491 37.43 -17.68 36.06
CA LYS A 491 36.14 -17.74 35.37
C LYS A 491 35.44 -19.06 35.60
N ASP A 492 34.16 -19.00 35.92
CA ASP A 492 33.28 -20.16 35.99
C ASP A 492 32.57 -20.42 34.67
N THR A 493 32.38 -21.69 34.35
CA THR A 493 31.51 -22.09 33.25
C THR A 493 30.06 -22.04 33.72
N VAL A 494 29.25 -21.21 33.06
CA VAL A 494 27.79 -21.19 33.22
C VAL A 494 27.15 -21.49 31.88
N TYR A 495 26.07 -22.28 31.91
CA TYR A 495 25.25 -22.54 30.74
C TYR A 495 24.09 -21.53 30.73
N GLN A 496 24.00 -20.74 29.66
CA GLN A 496 22.94 -19.76 29.48
C GLN A 496 22.20 -20.05 28.18
N ARG A 497 20.88 -19.81 28.17
CA ARG A 497 20.11 -19.82 26.92
C ARG A 497 20.49 -18.58 26.12
N ALA A 498 20.85 -18.76 24.86
CA ALA A 498 21.22 -17.70 23.94
C ALA A 498 20.71 -18.05 22.54
N MET A 499 20.40 -17.04 21.73
CA MET A 499 20.09 -17.29 20.33
C MET A 499 21.38 -17.71 19.58
N GLU A 500 21.25 -18.73 18.75
CA GLU A 500 22.21 -19.10 17.72
C GLU A 500 21.61 -18.75 16.38
N TYR A 501 22.32 -17.88 15.68
CA TYR A 501 21.93 -17.37 14.39
C TYR A 501 22.50 -18.31 13.34
N ALA A 502 21.72 -18.66 12.32
CA ALA A 502 22.21 -19.47 11.22
C ALA A 502 23.44 -18.79 10.58
N ALA A 503 24.32 -19.57 9.94
CA ALA A 503 25.55 -19.06 9.30
C ALA A 503 25.28 -17.94 8.28
N ASN A 504 24.04 -17.84 7.77
CA ASN A 504 23.53 -16.83 6.85
C ASN A 504 22.29 -16.06 7.40
N GLY A 505 22.02 -16.14 8.72
CA GLY A 505 20.73 -15.80 9.33
C GLY A 505 20.57 -14.35 9.78
N ALA A 506 19.78 -13.62 9.01
CA ALA A 506 19.35 -12.23 9.10
C ALA A 506 18.72 -11.66 10.38
N CYS A 507 17.96 -12.44 11.16
CA CYS A 507 17.32 -11.93 12.37
C CYS A 507 18.31 -12.04 13.54
N TYR A 508 19.43 -11.32 13.45
CA TYR A 508 20.55 -11.45 14.40
C TYR A 508 20.24 -11.06 15.84
N TYR A 509 19.02 -10.62 16.14
CA TYR A 509 18.66 -10.02 17.41
C TYR A 509 17.16 -10.23 17.64
N ILE A 510 16.81 -11.36 18.25
CA ILE A 510 15.52 -11.56 18.90
C ILE A 510 15.82 -11.96 20.33
N ASP A 511 15.26 -11.27 21.32
CA ASP A 511 15.46 -11.68 22.69
C ASP A 511 14.57 -12.89 23.05
N SER A 512 14.86 -13.56 24.17
CA SER A 512 14.11 -14.76 24.60
C SER A 512 12.64 -14.52 24.99
N VAL A 513 12.24 -13.26 25.22
CA VAL A 513 10.88 -12.78 25.48
C VAL A 513 10.17 -12.52 24.16
N GLU A 514 10.83 -11.84 23.21
CA GLU A 514 10.33 -11.57 21.86
C GLU A 514 10.03 -12.87 21.10
N TYR A 515 10.91 -13.87 21.23
CA TYR A 515 10.78 -15.20 20.64
C TYR A 515 9.48 -15.94 21.01
N LYS A 516 8.83 -15.56 22.12
CA LYS A 516 7.56 -16.18 22.58
C LYS A 516 6.31 -15.48 22.06
N SER A 517 6.45 -14.38 21.32
CA SER A 517 5.31 -13.64 20.80
C SER A 517 4.65 -14.39 19.64
N PHE A 518 3.33 -14.58 19.71
CA PHE A 518 2.60 -15.43 18.76
C PHE A 518 2.60 -14.89 17.32
N PHE A 519 2.59 -13.57 17.15
CA PHE A 519 2.64 -12.88 15.85
C PHE A 519 4.05 -12.74 15.28
N LEU A 520 5.06 -13.35 15.91
CA LEU A 520 6.44 -13.35 15.45
C LEU A 520 6.92 -14.75 15.06
N ASN A 521 6.06 -15.75 14.89
CA ASN A 521 6.54 -17.09 14.51
C ASN A 521 6.70 -17.25 12.98
N PHE A 522 7.94 -17.22 12.49
CA PHE A 522 8.25 -17.42 11.07
C PHE A 522 8.99 -18.74 10.77
N THR A 523 8.85 -19.75 11.64
CA THR A 523 9.49 -21.07 11.44
C THR A 523 8.75 -21.99 10.46
N ASP A 524 7.50 -21.68 10.13
CA ASP A 524 6.68 -22.51 9.24
C ASP A 524 7.15 -22.46 7.77
N ASP A 525 7.01 -23.57 7.05
CA ASP A 525 7.40 -23.71 5.63
C ASP A 525 6.72 -22.69 4.69
N VAL A 526 5.56 -22.13 5.10
CA VAL A 526 4.85 -21.09 4.33
C VAL A 526 5.70 -19.82 4.13
N TRP A 527 6.78 -19.66 4.90
CA TRP A 527 7.67 -18.52 4.85
C TRP A 527 8.97 -18.77 4.08
N GLU A 528 9.26 -19.98 3.58
CA GLU A 528 10.57 -20.35 3.01
C GLU A 528 11.06 -19.39 1.90
N SER A 529 10.13 -18.84 1.10
CA SER A 529 10.40 -17.87 0.03
C SER A 529 10.04 -16.43 0.39
N ASN A 530 10.10 -16.07 1.68
CA ASN A 530 9.87 -14.71 2.14
C ASN A 530 11.18 -13.93 2.26
N TYR A 531 11.37 -13.00 1.32
CA TYR A 531 12.57 -12.16 1.20
C TYR A 531 12.30 -10.73 1.67
N GLY A 532 13.38 -10.01 2.01
CA GLY A 532 13.31 -8.62 2.44
C GLY A 532 12.83 -7.70 1.33
N ILE A 533 12.00 -6.72 1.69
CA ILE A 533 11.38 -5.79 0.73
C ILE A 533 12.45 -4.92 0.03
N HIS A 534 13.51 -4.55 0.75
CA HIS A 534 14.57 -3.71 0.19
C HIS A 534 15.28 -4.36 -1.01
N ALA A 535 15.32 -5.70 -1.07
CA ALA A 535 15.88 -6.44 -2.20
C ALA A 535 15.11 -6.21 -3.51
N ARG A 536 13.91 -5.61 -3.47
CA ARG A 536 13.14 -5.25 -4.67
C ARG A 536 13.72 -4.05 -5.41
N GLY A 537 14.51 -3.21 -4.74
CA GLY A 537 15.26 -2.10 -5.35
C GLY A 537 16.76 -2.33 -5.50
N CYS A 538 17.30 -3.29 -4.74
CA CYS A 538 18.73 -3.61 -4.75
C CYS A 538 19.05 -5.00 -5.33
N GLY A 539 18.05 -5.68 -5.89
CA GLY A 539 18.16 -6.98 -6.58
C GLY A 539 18.16 -8.22 -5.68
N ILE A 540 17.78 -9.37 -6.27
CA ILE A 540 17.81 -10.72 -5.68
C ILE A 540 18.77 -11.62 -6.50
N GLY A 541 19.57 -12.46 -5.86
CA GLY A 541 20.68 -13.22 -6.46
C GLY A 541 20.32 -14.25 -7.54
N ASN A 542 21.01 -14.24 -8.69
CA ASN A 542 21.22 -15.43 -9.54
C ASN A 542 22.64 -15.45 -10.17
N PRO A 543 23.53 -16.39 -9.81
CA PRO A 543 24.97 -16.32 -10.07
C PRO A 543 25.46 -16.79 -11.46
N THR A 544 24.61 -16.94 -12.47
CA THR A 544 24.95 -17.77 -13.65
C THR A 544 25.45 -17.04 -14.91
N ILE A 545 25.53 -15.71 -14.95
CA ILE A 545 25.93 -14.96 -16.17
C ILE A 545 27.07 -13.96 -15.88
N GLU A 546 28.19 -14.08 -16.60
CA GLU A 546 29.44 -13.30 -16.43
C GLU A 546 29.32 -11.76 -16.57
N ASN A 547 28.21 -11.25 -17.11
CA ASN A 547 27.96 -9.82 -17.30
C ASN A 547 26.77 -9.28 -16.48
N PHE A 548 26.13 -10.13 -15.68
CA PHE A 548 25.23 -9.68 -14.61
C PHE A 548 26.07 -9.39 -13.38
N TYR A 549 25.75 -8.32 -12.63
CA TYR A 549 26.22 -8.29 -11.26
C TYR A 549 25.70 -9.57 -10.60
N LYS A 550 26.61 -10.45 -10.14
CA LYS A 550 26.25 -11.39 -9.08
C LYS A 550 25.63 -10.56 -7.96
N THR A 551 24.32 -10.51 -7.84
CA THR A 551 23.72 -9.99 -6.62
C THR A 551 23.87 -11.10 -5.57
N ASN A 552 25.08 -11.25 -5.01
CA ASN A 552 25.18 -11.72 -3.63
C ASN A 552 24.46 -10.63 -2.83
N ILE A 553 23.15 -10.79 -2.62
CA ILE A 553 22.23 -9.74 -2.15
C ILE A 553 22.85 -9.07 -0.92
N THR A 554 23.09 -7.77 -0.99
CA THR A 554 23.58 -6.97 0.13
C THR A 554 22.45 -6.38 0.97
N GLY A 555 21.35 -7.13 1.03
CA GLY A 555 20.53 -7.33 2.22
C GLY A 555 20.93 -8.66 2.88
N TYR A 556 20.72 -9.78 2.18
CA TYR A 556 20.88 -11.15 2.71
C TYR A 556 22.27 -11.52 3.26
N SER A 557 23.36 -11.00 2.67
CA SER A 557 24.74 -11.33 3.08
C SER A 557 25.62 -10.11 3.38
N ASP A 558 25.09 -8.89 3.36
CA ASP A 558 25.86 -7.72 3.81
C ASP A 558 25.96 -7.70 5.34
N SER A 559 27.13 -8.09 5.82
CA SER A 559 27.49 -8.07 7.23
C SER A 559 28.14 -6.76 7.67
N THR A 560 28.22 -5.75 6.79
CA THR A 560 29.02 -4.54 7.03
C THR A 560 28.26 -3.22 6.92
N VAL A 561 27.51 -2.95 5.85
CA VAL A 561 26.88 -1.63 5.63
C VAL A 561 25.42 -1.63 6.02
N TYR A 562 24.69 -2.61 5.52
CA TYR A 562 23.25 -2.73 5.71
C TYR A 562 22.93 -3.57 6.94
N THR A 563 23.65 -3.32 8.05
CA THR A 563 23.36 -3.97 9.34
C THR A 563 22.42 -3.10 10.16
N TYR A 564 21.73 -3.70 11.13
CA TYR A 564 20.87 -3.00 12.08
C TYR A 564 21.61 -1.82 12.74
N ASP A 565 22.78 -2.11 13.32
CA ASP A 565 23.60 -1.10 14.00
C ASP A 565 24.08 0.00 13.05
N SER A 566 24.58 -0.37 11.87
CA SER A 566 25.07 0.59 10.88
C SER A 566 23.97 1.53 10.39
N LEU A 567 22.76 1.03 10.16
CA LEU A 567 21.64 1.86 9.71
C LEU A 567 21.05 2.73 10.84
N LEU A 568 21.06 2.27 12.09
CA LEU A 568 20.74 3.12 13.23
C LEU A 568 21.75 4.24 13.41
N ILE A 569 23.05 3.96 13.25
CA ILE A 569 24.10 4.99 13.31
C ILE A 569 23.92 6.01 12.19
N LYS A 570 23.52 5.60 10.97
CA LYS A 570 23.17 6.53 9.88
C LYS A 570 21.96 7.41 10.22
N GLN A 571 21.02 6.90 11.03
CA GLN A 571 19.91 7.69 11.59
C GLN A 571 20.33 8.54 12.80
N GLY A 572 21.63 8.55 13.16
CA GLY A 572 22.16 9.30 14.31
C GLY A 572 21.94 8.63 15.67
N VAL A 573 21.60 7.34 15.70
CA VAL A 573 21.27 6.58 16.91
C VAL A 573 22.31 5.47 17.13
N ASP A 574 23.04 5.52 18.25
CA ASP A 574 23.94 4.42 18.66
C ASP A 574 23.15 3.38 19.46
N PRO A 575 22.91 2.17 18.92
CA PRO A 575 22.09 1.15 19.58
C PRO A 575 22.66 0.66 20.91
N LYS A 576 23.93 0.92 21.21
CA LYS A 576 24.56 0.48 22.48
C LYS A 576 24.19 1.36 23.67
N ILE A 577 23.73 2.58 23.41
CA ILE A 577 23.43 3.58 24.45
C ILE A 577 22.05 4.23 24.30
N ALA A 578 21.43 4.11 23.12
CA ALA A 578 20.12 4.67 22.84
C ALA A 578 19.01 4.00 23.68
N SER A 579 17.99 4.79 24.02
CA SER A 579 16.76 4.31 24.61
C SER A 579 15.92 3.49 23.61
N GLU A 580 15.00 2.68 24.12
CA GLU A 580 14.04 1.92 23.29
C GLU A 580 13.27 2.84 22.34
N ASP A 581 12.83 4.01 22.81
CA ASP A 581 12.06 4.98 22.01
C ASP A 581 12.90 5.60 20.88
N GLU A 582 14.18 5.89 21.12
CA GLU A 582 15.10 6.39 20.09
C GLU A 582 15.32 5.35 18.99
N ILE A 583 15.49 4.08 19.38
CA ILE A 583 15.65 2.96 18.46
C ILE A 583 14.37 2.74 17.65
N ILE A 584 13.20 2.72 18.30
CA ILE A 584 11.90 2.59 17.64
C ILE A 584 11.71 3.72 16.62
N ASN A 585 12.04 4.96 17.00
CA ASN A 585 11.92 6.12 16.12
C ASN A 585 12.85 6.04 14.90
N ALA A 586 14.08 5.56 15.07
CA ALA A 586 15.03 5.38 13.98
C ALA A 586 14.59 4.26 13.01
N VAL A 587 14.15 3.11 13.52
CA VAL A 587 13.59 2.04 12.67
C VAL A 587 12.32 2.49 11.98
N GLU A 588 11.48 3.29 12.65
CA GLU A 588 10.29 3.88 12.06
C GLU A 588 10.63 4.75 10.84
N ASN A 589 11.69 5.56 10.91
CA ASN A 589 12.14 6.35 9.75
C ASN A 589 12.59 5.44 8.59
N LEU A 590 13.30 4.33 8.87
CA LEU A 590 13.67 3.36 7.84
C LEU A 590 12.43 2.73 7.17
N ILE A 591 11.39 2.42 7.95
CA ILE A 591 10.12 1.89 7.42
C ILE A 591 9.41 2.95 6.55
N VAL A 592 9.40 4.21 6.98
CA VAL A 592 8.82 5.33 6.20
C VAL A 592 9.52 5.50 4.86
N ASP A 593 10.85 5.36 4.84
CA ASP A 593 11.65 5.48 3.64
C ASP A 593 11.44 4.29 2.70
N GLU A 594 11.38 3.06 3.24
CA GLU A 594 11.06 1.87 2.43
C GLU A 594 9.63 1.93 1.86
N LEU A 595 8.64 2.45 2.62
CA LEU A 595 7.29 2.71 2.12
C LEU A 595 7.29 3.70 0.95
N ALA A 596 8.13 4.74 0.98
CA ALA A 596 8.26 5.65 -0.15
C ALA A 596 8.83 4.97 -1.40
N LEU A 597 9.89 4.19 -1.25
CA LEU A 597 10.51 3.47 -2.36
C LEU A 597 9.56 2.42 -2.96
N GLU A 598 8.88 1.66 -2.10
CA GLU A 598 8.02 0.54 -2.48
C GLU A 598 6.66 0.97 -3.04
N ALA A 599 6.06 2.05 -2.52
CA ALA A 599 4.67 2.41 -2.77
C ALA A 599 4.48 3.82 -3.38
N ALA A 600 5.55 4.44 -3.90
CA ALA A 600 5.47 5.74 -4.57
C ALA A 600 4.33 5.80 -5.60
N PHE A 601 3.56 6.90 -5.59
CA PHE A 601 2.51 7.19 -6.57
C PHE A 601 1.27 6.27 -6.52
N GLU A 602 1.08 5.52 -5.43
CA GLU A 602 -0.02 4.54 -5.30
C GLU A 602 -1.16 5.01 -4.38
N GLY A 603 -1.02 6.14 -3.68
CA GLY A 603 -2.06 6.72 -2.82
C GLY A 603 -1.88 6.50 -1.34
N TYR A 604 -0.81 5.84 -0.91
CA TYR A 604 -0.60 5.53 0.51
C TYR A 604 0.11 6.66 1.26
N ARG A 605 0.85 7.52 0.55
CA ARG A 605 1.91 8.31 1.17
C ARG A 605 1.42 9.27 2.26
N PHE A 606 0.52 10.19 1.94
CA PHE A 606 0.07 11.20 2.89
C PHE A 606 -0.66 10.60 4.11
N PRO A 607 -1.64 9.68 3.95
CA PRO A 607 -2.24 8.98 5.09
C PRO A 607 -1.22 8.25 5.97
N ASP A 608 -0.21 7.61 5.36
CA ASP A 608 0.87 6.97 6.11
C ASP A 608 1.69 8.00 6.90
N LEU A 609 2.11 9.11 6.27
CA LEU A 609 2.85 10.17 6.95
C LEU A 609 2.07 10.78 8.13
N VAL A 610 0.77 11.05 7.95
CA VAL A 610 -0.09 11.53 9.04
C VAL A 610 -0.19 10.50 10.17
N ARG A 611 -0.26 9.21 9.85
CA ARG A 611 -0.27 8.14 10.85
C ARG A 611 1.04 8.11 11.65
N PHE A 612 2.20 8.10 10.98
CA PHE A 612 3.50 8.18 11.63
C PHE A 612 3.65 9.43 12.50
N ALA A 613 3.24 10.59 12.00
CA ALA A 613 3.26 11.84 12.75
C ALA A 613 2.41 11.76 14.02
N ASN A 614 1.21 11.17 13.93
CA ASN A 614 0.34 10.95 15.08
C ASN A 614 0.99 10.02 16.12
N HIS A 615 1.61 8.92 15.69
CA HIS A 615 2.29 8.02 16.61
C HIS A 615 3.52 8.67 17.26
N LYS A 616 4.31 9.45 16.50
CA LYS A 616 5.44 10.23 17.03
C LYS A 616 4.97 11.26 18.05
N ASN A 617 3.84 11.93 17.79
CA ASN A 617 3.20 12.83 18.75
C ASN A 617 2.76 12.11 20.03
N ALA A 618 2.15 10.92 19.92
CA ALA A 618 1.77 10.11 21.07
C ALA A 618 2.99 9.67 21.91
N SER A 619 4.16 9.53 21.29
CA SER A 619 5.45 9.25 21.94
C SER A 619 6.23 10.51 22.35
N ASN A 620 5.67 11.71 22.22
CA ASN A 620 6.32 13.00 22.51
C ASN A 620 7.59 13.30 21.67
N ILE A 621 7.69 12.77 20.44
CA ILE A 621 8.83 12.94 19.52
C ILE A 621 8.47 13.91 18.38
N ASN A 622 7.79 15.01 18.70
CA ASN A 622 7.40 16.10 17.79
C ASN A 622 7.07 15.67 16.35
N GLY A 623 6.11 14.74 16.22
CA GLY A 623 5.68 14.22 14.93
C GLY A 623 5.07 15.29 14.02
N THR A 624 4.52 16.36 14.60
CA THR A 624 4.01 17.49 13.85
C THR A 624 5.09 18.24 13.08
N GLU A 625 6.21 18.56 13.71
CA GLU A 625 7.36 19.17 13.03
C GLU A 625 7.96 18.21 11.99
N TRP A 626 8.05 16.93 12.33
CA TRP A 626 8.55 15.90 11.40
C TRP A 626 7.71 15.81 10.11
N LEU A 627 6.37 15.83 10.22
CA LEU A 627 5.48 15.80 9.07
C LEU A 627 5.62 17.06 8.22
N ALA A 628 5.61 18.22 8.88
CA ALA A 628 5.74 19.51 8.24
C ALA A 628 7.05 19.61 7.46
N ASP A 629 8.16 19.20 8.07
CA ASP A 629 9.49 19.22 7.45
C ASP A 629 9.57 18.24 6.27
N LYS A 630 9.05 17.01 6.40
CA LYS A 630 9.08 16.00 5.33
C LYS A 630 8.32 16.46 4.08
N ILE A 631 7.12 17.01 4.24
CA ILE A 631 6.31 17.51 3.11
C ILE A 631 6.90 18.80 2.52
N ALA A 632 7.33 19.75 3.37
CA ALA A 632 7.90 21.02 2.91
C ALA A 632 9.21 20.85 2.13
N ARG A 633 9.92 19.74 2.33
CA ARG A 633 11.15 19.40 1.61
C ARG A 633 10.93 18.70 0.27
N ARG A 634 9.71 18.54 -0.23
CA ARG A 634 9.46 17.89 -1.53
C ARG A 634 10.27 18.51 -2.70
N ASN A 635 10.56 19.80 -2.64
CA ASN A 635 11.37 20.53 -3.62
C ASN A 635 12.87 20.61 -3.25
N MET A 636 13.33 19.78 -2.32
CA MET A 636 14.71 19.68 -1.88
C MET A 636 15.18 18.23 -2.06
N LYS A 637 16.41 18.05 -2.56
CA LYS A 637 17.10 16.76 -2.54
C LYS A 637 18.45 16.86 -1.84
N VAL A 638 18.85 15.74 -1.25
CA VAL A 638 20.20 15.48 -0.76
C VAL A 638 20.70 14.28 -1.55
N ASP A 639 21.79 14.44 -2.28
CA ASP A 639 22.39 13.33 -3.01
C ASP A 639 23.29 12.46 -2.12
N ALA A 640 23.88 11.40 -2.69
CA ALA A 640 24.74 10.45 -1.97
C ALA A 640 25.98 11.12 -1.34
N ASP A 641 26.45 12.25 -1.89
CA ASP A 641 27.58 13.02 -1.39
C ASP A 641 27.18 14.05 -0.31
N GLY A 642 25.88 14.14 0.01
CA GLY A 642 25.34 15.10 0.96
C GLY A 642 25.14 16.50 0.38
N VAL A 643 25.22 16.66 -0.95
CA VAL A 643 24.97 17.95 -1.61
C VAL A 643 23.48 18.21 -1.66
N VAL A 644 23.10 19.40 -1.19
CA VAL A 644 21.71 19.86 -1.16
C VAL A 644 21.39 20.60 -2.46
N THR A 645 20.30 20.22 -3.12
CA THR A 645 19.73 20.95 -4.26
C THR A 645 18.27 21.30 -3.97
N GLY A 646 17.86 22.53 -4.34
CA GLY A 646 16.53 23.03 -4.02
C GLY A 646 16.41 23.52 -2.57
N GLU A 647 15.21 23.90 -2.17
CA GLU A 647 14.95 24.54 -0.88
C GLU A 647 13.66 24.01 -0.24
N ARG A 648 13.59 24.09 1.09
CA ARG A 648 12.39 23.79 1.86
C ARG A 648 11.37 24.92 1.69
N ASP A 649 10.11 24.58 1.45
CA ASP A 649 9.02 25.56 1.43
C ASP A 649 8.63 25.97 2.87
N GLU A 650 9.17 27.10 3.34
CA GLU A 650 8.90 27.62 4.69
C GLU A 650 7.44 27.99 4.93
N ASN A 651 6.69 28.38 3.89
CA ASN A 651 5.27 28.68 4.02
C ASN A 651 4.48 27.41 4.25
N LEU A 652 4.77 26.36 3.47
CA LEU A 652 4.16 25.05 3.63
C LEU A 652 4.53 24.42 4.97
N TYR A 653 5.79 24.51 5.38
CA TYR A 653 6.26 24.09 6.70
C TYR A 653 5.44 24.74 7.81
N THR A 654 5.34 26.08 7.80
CA THR A 654 4.61 26.84 8.83
C THR A 654 3.12 26.47 8.87
N LYS A 655 2.49 26.27 7.70
CA LYS A 655 1.08 25.84 7.63
C LYS A 655 0.86 24.46 8.26
N LEU A 656 1.76 23.52 8.00
CA LEU A 656 1.62 22.13 8.47
C LEU A 656 1.93 21.94 9.95
N LEU A 657 2.46 22.96 10.63
CA LEU A 657 2.57 22.94 12.10
C LEU A 657 1.20 22.99 12.80
N ASP A 658 0.15 23.48 12.13
CA ASP A 658 -1.23 23.35 12.61
C ASP A 658 -1.85 22.05 12.09
N GLN A 659 -2.12 21.11 13.00
CA GLN A 659 -2.71 19.81 12.69
C GLN A 659 -4.10 19.91 12.04
N LYS A 660 -4.81 21.03 12.19
CA LYS A 660 -6.10 21.24 11.50
C LYS A 660 -5.93 21.22 9.99
N ASN A 661 -4.79 21.69 9.48
CA ASN A 661 -4.48 21.70 8.05
C ASN A 661 -4.16 20.29 7.51
N TRP A 662 -3.96 19.29 8.37
CA TRP A 662 -3.73 17.91 7.92
C TRP A 662 -4.98 17.25 7.37
N TYR A 663 -6.15 17.86 7.60
CA TYR A 663 -7.44 17.32 7.20
C TYR A 663 -8.15 18.27 6.24
N LEU A 664 -8.95 17.70 5.35
CA LEU A 664 -9.76 18.46 4.41
C LEU A 664 -10.91 19.17 5.15
N ASN A 665 -11.34 20.31 4.61
CA ASN A 665 -12.51 21.00 5.12
C ASN A 665 -13.76 20.13 4.96
N LYS A 666 -14.62 20.20 5.96
CA LYS A 666 -15.90 19.50 6.00
C LYS A 666 -16.99 20.50 5.62
N PRO A 667 -18.09 20.08 4.98
CA PRO A 667 -19.25 20.93 4.87
C PRO A 667 -19.81 21.27 6.26
N GLU A 668 -20.50 22.40 6.39
CA GLU A 668 -21.31 22.68 7.57
C GLU A 668 -22.46 21.67 7.60
N TRP A 669 -22.57 20.91 8.70
CA TRP A 669 -23.62 19.91 8.92
C TRP A 669 -24.93 20.59 9.39
N THR A 670 -25.33 21.68 8.74
CA THR A 670 -26.51 22.47 9.10
C THR A 670 -27.61 22.31 8.06
N ASP A 671 -28.76 21.79 8.51
CA ASP A 671 -30.11 21.72 7.91
C ASP A 671 -30.29 21.39 6.42
#